data_AF-A0A4V4MMT5-F1
#
_entry.id   AF-A0A4V4MMT5-F1
#
_cell.length_a   1.000
_cell.length_b   1.000
_cell.length_c   1.000
_cell.angle_alpha   90.00
_cell.angle_beta   90.00
_cell.angle_gamma   90.00
#
_symmetry.space_group_name_H-M   'P 1'
#
loop_
_entity.id
_entity.type
_entity.pdbx_description
1 polymer ?
#
loop_
_entity_poly.entity_id
_entity_poly.type
_entity_poly.pdbx_seq_one_letter_code
_entity_poly.pdbx_strand_id
1 'polypeptide(L)'
;MSSDDFTYKSTTPEEPESTRPLKRQRNDIDKEKSIKSAAGMKMEKSIFGLEPSDEFIKEVSDWIWKHARNCEHKVEVEAKIGIFVDQTGQRAELPVAVETILTNTDGLRFISDMTISQHKHYNKILNDRTSQSSQTPTRIHYAHSKELDSFYPIGRGQRKIRVTKDLRTDQVKDVIEKVRVADLAIYSPKRLFDWRISINMEIPQTVPQNQNMTYSRKKDRLSYTQQEMQVDLTQVFSPNSETPSHELELEMHRPKFLIEEGFKRERGLPNMYDELIKVFILQVKTRLTFFTIINQRPLHINLLKVFKRDGRKESVAFDKITARINKLCYGLDSNHVDPIEITKKVVQGVHQGITTVELDNLAAETAAYLTVKHPDYAVLAARIAISNLHKETKKAFSAVIEDLYNYVNPRNGKPGPMISDETYQVVMKNRNVLDSAILYDRDFNYNFFGFKTLERSYLLRINGKVAERPQHMLMRVAVGIHGSDLERVIETYNLMSLKAFTHASPTLFNAGTPHPQMSSCFLVTMQDDSIEGIYDTLKSCALISKTAGGIGLNIHCIRATGSYIAGTNGSSNGIVPMLRAFDATARYVDQGGNKRPGAFAIYLEPWHPDVFEFLDLRKNHGKEEVRARDLFYALWIPDLFMQRVQENGDWPLFCPHEAPGLHEVWGKEFEELFFKYEREGRAKRVVKAQKLWYSILDSQVETGGPFMLYKDHANAKSNQQNLGTIKNSNLCTEIIEYSAPDEVAVCNLASIALPSYIKNGQFDFNELHKVTKVLTRNLNRIIDVNYYPVKEAYNSNMRHRPIGLGVQGLADAFQLLRFPFSSEEARLLNKQIFETIYHAAVESSSELAQEFGVYESYHGSPASKGQLQYDLWNVTPTGLWDWTSLKEKVAQRGLRNSLLVAPMPTASTSQILGFNECFEPYTSNIYTRRVLSGEFQIVNPWLLKDLCDRGLWNDTMKNRIIAHGGSVQNISDIPDDIKELYKTVWEISQKVIIDLAADRGAFIDQSQSLNVHLASPTHAQLTSMHFYAHRRGLKTGMYYLRTRPQSAAIQFTVDKQALEEAKATQKSKPSTPSKTGSITSSVERMKLDDSSARSNAAKSVSTPIRAATISRAVSGIENTPSIKRTLSSHVETDENQPTKSVDLGEETEDEEEIDFETAKARLEAKKLEQEKLVCSIENKEACVMCSG
;
A
#
# COMPACT_ATOMS: atom_id res chain seq x y z
N MET A 1 -57.08 -42.38 -21.93
CA MET A 1 -56.86 -43.07 -23.21
C MET A 1 -55.67 -44.00 -22.97
N SER A 2 -55.89 -45.25 -22.55
CA SER A 2 -56.33 -46.42 -23.36
C SER A 2 -55.23 -46.87 -24.34
N SER A 3 -54.80 -48.13 -24.37
CA SER A 3 -55.18 -49.34 -23.60
C SER A 3 -54.04 -50.38 -23.74
N ASP A 4 -53.77 -51.24 -22.76
CA ASP A 4 -54.07 -52.70 -22.73
C ASP A 4 -52.79 -53.40 -22.17
N ASP A 5 -52.77 -54.58 -21.53
CA ASP A 5 -53.74 -55.38 -20.77
C ASP A 5 -52.96 -56.47 -19.98
N PHE A 6 -53.67 -57.31 -19.19
CA PHE A 6 -53.27 -58.57 -18.53
C PHE A 6 -52.75 -58.60 -17.07
N THR A 7 -53.11 -59.71 -16.42
CA THR A 7 -53.41 -59.88 -14.99
C THR A 7 -52.66 -61.08 -14.37
N TYR A 8 -52.47 -61.11 -13.03
CA TYR A 8 -53.07 -62.17 -12.16
C TYR A 8 -52.82 -61.98 -10.62
N LYS A 9 -53.93 -62.14 -9.86
CA LYS A 9 -54.18 -62.64 -8.47
C LYS A 9 -52.97 -63.02 -7.57
N SER A 10 -52.82 -62.62 -6.29
CA SER A 10 -53.68 -62.68 -5.08
C SER A 10 -53.75 -64.04 -4.34
N THR A 11 -53.33 -64.10 -3.06
CA THR A 11 -54.07 -64.66 -1.88
C THR A 11 -53.27 -64.66 -0.56
N THR A 12 -54.00 -64.65 0.58
CA THR A 12 -53.62 -64.84 2.00
C THR A 12 -53.70 -66.35 2.39
N PRO A 13 -53.79 -66.84 3.67
CA PRO A 13 -53.81 -66.22 5.02
C PRO A 13 -53.05 -66.99 6.16
N GLU A 14 -53.37 -66.61 7.42
CA GLU A 14 -53.52 -67.45 8.64
C GLU A 14 -52.53 -67.39 9.85
N GLU A 15 -53.15 -67.11 11.01
CA GLU A 15 -52.75 -67.32 12.44
C GLU A 15 -53.06 -68.80 12.86
N PRO A 16 -52.96 -69.32 14.12
CA PRO A 16 -52.85 -68.64 15.43
C PRO A 16 -52.00 -69.30 16.58
N GLU A 17 -51.96 -68.58 17.71
CA GLU A 17 -51.86 -69.01 19.15
C GLU A 17 -50.94 -70.18 19.59
N SER A 18 -50.10 -70.04 20.63
CA SER A 18 -50.56 -69.86 22.01
C SER A 18 -49.43 -69.72 23.07
N THR A 19 -49.82 -69.25 24.28
CA THR A 19 -49.11 -69.32 25.59
C THR A 19 -47.95 -68.36 25.95
N ARG A 20 -48.32 -67.35 26.76
CA ARG A 20 -47.56 -66.77 27.90
C ARG A 20 -47.32 -67.83 29.01
N PRO A 21 -46.61 -67.53 30.13
CA PRO A 21 -45.50 -66.58 30.37
C PRO A 21 -44.32 -67.23 31.16
N LEU A 22 -43.25 -66.47 31.43
CA LEU A 22 -42.77 -66.32 32.81
C LEU A 22 -41.95 -65.02 33.00
N LYS A 23 -42.35 -64.21 33.99
CA LYS A 23 -41.67 -62.98 34.42
C LYS A 23 -40.62 -63.28 35.50
N ARG A 24 -39.72 -62.30 35.70
CA ARG A 24 -38.70 -62.11 36.77
C ARG A 24 -37.30 -62.58 36.33
N GLN A 25 -36.22 -61.81 36.58
CA GLN A 25 -36.12 -60.56 37.35
C GLN A 25 -34.93 -59.69 36.89
N ARG A 26 -35.22 -58.39 36.71
CA ARG A 26 -34.43 -57.18 37.05
C ARG A 26 -32.91 -57.13 36.85
N ASN A 27 -32.53 -55.93 36.36
CA ASN A 27 -31.22 -55.29 36.33
C ASN A 27 -30.34 -55.81 35.18
N ASP A 28 -30.11 -55.04 34.12
CA ASP A 28 -29.42 -53.74 34.04
C ASP A 28 -27.96 -53.83 34.47
N ILE A 29 -27.10 -53.15 33.69
CA ILE A 29 -25.63 -53.06 33.76
C ILE A 29 -24.91 -54.21 33.00
N ASP A 30 -23.98 -53.82 32.13
CA ASP A 30 -22.95 -54.65 31.44
C ASP A 30 -23.28 -55.49 30.18
N LYS A 31 -24.34 -55.18 29.43
CA LYS A 31 -24.46 -55.64 28.01
C LYS A 31 -24.59 -54.57 26.91
N GLU A 32 -24.20 -53.33 27.23
CA GLU A 32 -24.06 -52.24 26.23
C GLU A 32 -22.58 -51.81 26.03
N LYS A 33 -21.62 -52.63 26.48
CA LYS A 33 -20.18 -52.28 26.53
C LYS A 33 -19.30 -52.82 25.39
N SER A 34 -19.84 -53.51 24.38
CA SER A 34 -19.03 -54.04 23.25
C SER A 34 -19.49 -53.63 21.84
N ILE A 35 -20.40 -52.65 21.71
CA ILE A 35 -20.76 -52.01 20.42
C ILE A 35 -20.57 -50.48 20.54
N LYS A 36 -19.49 -50.07 21.22
CA LYS A 36 -19.02 -48.67 21.33
C LYS A 36 -17.49 -48.62 21.17
N SER A 37 -16.99 -48.98 19.98
CA SER A 37 -15.57 -48.80 19.62
C SER A 37 -15.27 -48.55 18.12
N ALA A 38 -16.27 -48.56 17.23
CA ALA A 38 -16.07 -48.35 15.78
C ALA A 38 -16.63 -47.01 15.25
N ALA A 39 -17.37 -46.24 16.05
CA ALA A 39 -18.00 -44.97 15.66
C ALA A 39 -17.25 -43.73 16.20
N GLY A 40 -15.98 -43.90 16.62
CA GLY A 40 -15.27 -42.98 17.51
C GLY A 40 -13.88 -42.54 17.06
N MET A 41 -13.59 -42.54 15.75
CA MET A 41 -12.31 -42.01 15.22
C MET A 41 -12.57 -40.87 14.23
N LYS A 42 -13.06 -39.74 14.76
CA LYS A 42 -12.97 -38.44 14.07
C LYS A 42 -11.51 -38.00 14.12
N MET A 43 -10.82 -37.98 12.98
CA MET A 43 -9.64 -37.13 12.85
C MET A 43 -10.11 -35.67 12.70
N GLU A 44 -9.48 -34.76 13.42
CA GLU A 44 -9.87 -33.35 13.41
C GLU A 44 -9.58 -32.70 12.05
N LYS A 45 -10.48 -31.81 11.63
CA LYS A 45 -10.15 -30.82 10.58
C LYS A 45 -9.11 -29.86 11.15
N SER A 46 -8.35 -29.18 10.28
CA SER A 46 -7.54 -28.04 10.73
C SER A 46 -8.43 -27.00 11.43
N ILE A 47 -7.83 -26.17 12.30
CA ILE A 47 -8.53 -25.27 13.21
C ILE A 47 -9.45 -24.23 12.52
N PHE A 48 -9.40 -24.12 11.19
CA PHE A 48 -10.25 -23.25 10.37
C PHE A 48 -11.33 -23.98 9.53
N GLY A 49 -11.49 -25.31 9.70
CA GLY A 49 -12.57 -26.09 9.09
C GLY A 49 -12.44 -26.39 7.58
N LEU A 50 -11.37 -25.93 6.93
CA LEU A 50 -11.08 -26.19 5.51
C LEU A 50 -10.49 -27.57 5.30
N GLU A 51 -10.90 -28.23 4.21
CA GLU A 51 -10.22 -29.41 3.66
C GLU A 51 -9.26 -28.98 2.54
N PRO A 52 -8.00 -29.44 2.55
CA PRO A 52 -7.07 -29.15 1.47
C PRO A 52 -7.30 -30.12 0.30
N SER A 53 -7.97 -29.65 -0.75
CA SER A 53 -7.86 -30.27 -2.08
C SER A 53 -6.54 -29.82 -2.71
N ASP A 54 -5.45 -30.54 -2.41
CA ASP A 54 -4.24 -30.52 -3.24
C ASP A 54 -4.66 -31.06 -4.62
N GLU A 55 -4.76 -30.19 -5.63
CA GLU A 55 -5.29 -30.54 -6.97
C GLU A 55 -4.55 -31.74 -7.56
N PHE A 56 -3.24 -31.81 -7.32
CA PHE A 56 -2.38 -32.96 -7.58
C PHE A 56 -2.86 -34.28 -6.94
N ILE A 57 -3.33 -34.27 -5.69
CA ILE A 57 -3.85 -35.48 -5.02
C ILE A 57 -5.15 -35.94 -5.69
N LYS A 58 -6.00 -35.00 -6.10
CA LYS A 58 -7.23 -35.30 -6.83
C LYS A 58 -6.92 -35.90 -8.21
N GLU A 59 -6.01 -35.30 -8.98
CA GLU A 59 -5.57 -35.85 -10.28
C GLU A 59 -5.00 -37.26 -10.17
N VAL A 60 -4.16 -37.53 -9.15
CA VAL A 60 -3.64 -38.89 -8.90
C VAL A 60 -4.77 -39.84 -8.48
N SER A 61 -5.71 -39.41 -7.62
CA SER A 61 -6.87 -40.22 -7.19
C SER A 61 -7.76 -40.61 -8.38
N ASP A 62 -8.09 -39.65 -9.23
CA ASP A 62 -8.90 -39.86 -10.43
C ASP A 62 -8.16 -40.71 -11.47
N TRP A 63 -6.85 -40.55 -11.62
CA TRP A 63 -6.01 -41.40 -12.47
C TRP A 63 -5.97 -42.85 -11.95
N ILE A 64 -5.82 -43.07 -10.65
CA ILE A 64 -5.83 -44.43 -10.07
C ILE A 64 -7.20 -45.07 -10.28
N TRP A 65 -8.29 -44.36 -9.99
CA TRP A 65 -9.65 -44.89 -10.18
C TRP A 65 -9.92 -45.27 -11.64
N LYS A 66 -9.57 -44.39 -12.58
CA LYS A 66 -9.76 -44.59 -14.03
C LYS A 66 -9.15 -45.91 -14.54
N HIS A 67 -7.96 -46.27 -14.07
CA HIS A 67 -7.23 -47.45 -14.56
C HIS A 67 -7.48 -48.71 -13.72
N ALA A 68 -7.83 -48.59 -12.44
CA ALA A 68 -8.04 -49.73 -11.54
C ALA A 68 -9.47 -50.29 -11.56
N ARG A 69 -10.49 -49.47 -11.82
CA ARG A 69 -11.92 -49.85 -11.66
C ARG A 69 -12.41 -51.00 -12.56
N ASN A 70 -11.74 -51.23 -13.70
CA ASN A 70 -12.12 -52.23 -14.70
C ASN A 70 -11.22 -53.49 -14.68
N CYS A 71 -10.37 -53.67 -13.66
CA CYS A 71 -9.51 -54.84 -13.56
C CYS A 71 -10.25 -56.03 -12.91
N GLU A 72 -10.35 -57.15 -13.62
CA GLU A 72 -11.13 -58.33 -13.19
C GLU A 72 -10.40 -59.23 -12.18
N HIS A 73 -9.08 -59.08 -12.04
CA HIS A 73 -8.23 -59.86 -11.13
C HIS A 73 -7.63 -58.99 -10.02
N LYS A 74 -6.77 -59.56 -9.17
CA LYS A 74 -6.17 -58.85 -8.03
C LYS A 74 -5.34 -57.66 -8.54
N VAL A 75 -5.86 -56.46 -8.33
CA VAL A 75 -5.13 -55.20 -8.56
C VAL A 75 -4.08 -55.02 -7.47
N GLU A 76 -2.96 -54.42 -7.81
CA GLU A 76 -1.91 -54.00 -6.89
C GLU A 76 -1.49 -52.58 -7.29
N VAL A 77 -1.54 -51.65 -6.32
CA VAL A 77 -1.12 -50.26 -6.50
C VAL A 77 0.18 -50.07 -5.71
N GLU A 78 1.28 -49.94 -6.44
CA GLU A 78 2.64 -49.79 -5.90
C GLU A 78 3.21 -48.40 -6.29
N ALA A 79 3.95 -47.76 -5.39
CA ALA A 79 4.76 -46.57 -5.67
C ALA A 79 6.24 -46.91 -5.47
N LYS A 80 7.03 -46.77 -6.52
CA LYS A 80 8.49 -46.93 -6.47
C LYS A 80 9.17 -45.58 -6.35
N ILE A 81 10.15 -45.50 -5.45
CA ILE A 81 11.01 -44.31 -5.29
C ILE A 81 12.28 -44.52 -6.10
N GLY A 82 12.74 -43.47 -6.79
CA GLY A 82 13.86 -43.56 -7.72
C GLY A 82 14.27 -42.21 -8.30
N ILE A 83 14.83 -42.22 -9.50
CA ILE A 83 15.11 -41.00 -10.29
C ILE A 83 14.74 -41.24 -11.76
N PHE A 84 14.26 -40.19 -12.44
CA PHE A 84 14.24 -40.18 -13.90
C PHE A 84 15.61 -39.76 -14.40
N VAL A 85 16.24 -40.58 -15.24
CA VAL A 85 17.49 -40.24 -15.93
C VAL A 85 17.26 -40.00 -17.41
N ASP A 86 18.09 -39.15 -17.99
CA ASP A 86 18.14 -38.92 -19.43
C ASP A 86 18.95 -40.00 -20.17
N GLN A 87 19.18 -39.80 -21.47
CA GLN A 87 20.00 -40.68 -22.31
C GLN A 87 21.48 -40.73 -21.90
N THR A 88 21.99 -39.74 -21.15
CA THR A 88 23.36 -39.73 -20.62
C THR A 88 23.49 -40.51 -19.31
N GLY A 89 22.36 -40.88 -18.70
CA GLY A 89 22.30 -41.57 -17.41
C GLY A 89 22.37 -40.64 -16.19
N GLN A 90 22.33 -39.32 -16.39
CA GLN A 90 22.20 -38.34 -15.31
C GLN A 90 20.73 -38.07 -15.00
N ARG A 91 20.41 -37.64 -13.77
CA ARG A 91 19.03 -37.28 -13.41
C ARG A 91 18.56 -36.14 -14.30
N ALA A 92 17.40 -36.30 -14.92
CA ALA A 92 16.87 -35.35 -15.88
C ALA A 92 16.46 -34.03 -15.22
N GLU A 93 16.98 -32.92 -15.73
CA GLU A 93 16.62 -31.56 -15.27
C GLU A 93 15.48 -31.01 -16.15
N LEU A 94 14.24 -31.25 -15.72
CA LEU A 94 13.06 -30.73 -16.42
C LEU A 94 12.74 -29.28 -15.97
N PRO A 95 12.35 -28.36 -16.88
CA PRO A 95 12.18 -26.93 -16.60
C PRO A 95 10.86 -26.60 -15.87
N VAL A 96 10.58 -27.31 -14.77
CA VAL A 96 9.39 -27.10 -13.93
C VAL A 96 9.80 -26.85 -12.48
N ALA A 97 9.15 -25.88 -11.82
CA ALA A 97 9.53 -25.41 -10.48
C ALA A 97 8.74 -26.05 -9.32
N VAL A 98 7.81 -26.97 -9.64
CA VAL A 98 6.88 -27.64 -8.71
C VAL A 98 6.86 -29.14 -8.98
N GLU A 99 6.31 -29.93 -8.04
CA GLU A 99 6.07 -31.36 -8.24
C GLU A 99 5.05 -31.54 -9.38
N THR A 100 5.34 -32.37 -10.37
CA THR A 100 4.58 -32.42 -11.63
C THR A 100 4.42 -33.86 -12.13
N ILE A 101 3.20 -34.20 -12.54
CA ILE A 101 2.88 -35.44 -13.25
C ILE A 101 3.42 -35.32 -14.68
N LEU A 102 4.29 -36.23 -15.10
CA LEU A 102 4.82 -36.27 -16.46
C LEU A 102 3.82 -36.97 -17.39
N THR A 103 3.22 -36.21 -18.30
CA THR A 103 2.27 -36.72 -19.31
C THR A 103 2.97 -37.40 -20.50
N ASN A 104 4.25 -37.10 -20.72
CA ASN A 104 5.13 -37.83 -21.63
C ASN A 104 6.48 -38.10 -20.93
N THR A 105 7.04 -39.29 -21.11
CA THR A 105 8.35 -39.72 -20.60
C THR A 105 9.32 -40.12 -21.72
N ASP A 106 9.05 -39.77 -22.97
CA ASP A 106 9.93 -40.04 -24.12
C ASP A 106 11.36 -39.53 -23.85
N GLY A 107 12.35 -40.41 -24.05
CA GLY A 107 13.76 -40.12 -23.77
C GLY A 107 14.18 -40.21 -22.29
N LEU A 108 13.25 -40.45 -21.36
CA LEU A 108 13.54 -40.64 -19.93
C LEU A 108 13.48 -42.11 -19.52
N ARG A 109 14.36 -42.53 -18.60
CA ARG A 109 14.37 -43.86 -17.99
C ARG A 109 14.26 -43.74 -16.47
N PHE A 110 13.29 -44.44 -15.87
CA PHE A 110 13.18 -44.51 -14.40
C PHE A 110 14.11 -45.58 -13.82
N ILE A 111 14.92 -45.21 -12.82
CA ILE A 111 15.80 -46.11 -12.06
C ILE A 111 15.32 -46.10 -10.60
N SER A 112 14.92 -47.26 -10.07
CA SER A 112 14.38 -47.44 -8.71
C SER A 112 15.40 -47.98 -7.69
N ASP A 113 16.68 -47.90 -8.01
CA ASP A 113 17.76 -48.41 -7.15
C ASP A 113 18.21 -47.38 -6.11
N MET A 114 18.44 -47.84 -4.88
CA MET A 114 19.09 -47.06 -3.82
C MET A 114 20.46 -47.63 -3.43
N THR A 115 21.26 -46.81 -2.76
CA THR A 115 22.56 -47.25 -2.22
C THR A 115 22.39 -48.15 -0.99
N ILE A 116 23.36 -49.03 -0.75
CA ILE A 116 23.44 -49.90 0.44
C ILE A 116 23.31 -49.09 1.74
N SER A 117 23.89 -47.88 1.78
CA SER A 117 23.82 -46.98 2.94
C SER A 117 22.39 -46.52 3.24
N GLN A 118 21.67 -46.11 2.20
CA GLN A 118 20.27 -45.69 2.30
C GLN A 118 19.38 -46.85 2.75
N HIS A 119 19.55 -48.04 2.17
CA HIS A 119 18.77 -49.24 2.55
C HIS A 119 18.97 -49.61 4.02
N LYS A 120 20.23 -49.64 4.49
CA LYS A 120 20.55 -49.90 5.92
C LYS A 120 19.95 -48.84 6.84
N HIS A 121 19.97 -47.57 6.45
CA HIS A 121 19.43 -46.48 7.25
C HIS A 121 17.90 -46.53 7.35
N TYR A 122 17.20 -46.78 6.24
CA TYR A 122 15.74 -46.95 6.23
C TYR A 122 15.30 -48.16 7.05
N ASN A 123 16.03 -49.28 6.94
CA ASN A 123 15.77 -50.45 7.77
C ASN A 123 15.87 -50.13 9.27
N LYS A 124 16.86 -49.32 9.68
CA LYS A 124 16.97 -48.87 11.08
C LYS A 124 15.75 -48.04 11.52
N ILE A 125 15.37 -47.01 10.76
CA ILE A 125 14.22 -46.14 11.10
C ILE A 125 12.92 -46.95 11.24
N LEU A 126 12.69 -47.91 10.34
CA LEU A 126 11.49 -48.75 10.36
C LEU A 126 11.47 -49.70 11.57
N ASN A 127 12.62 -50.27 11.97
CA ASN A 127 12.74 -51.07 13.19
C ASN A 127 12.59 -50.22 14.48
N ASP A 128 13.19 -49.03 14.51
CA ASP A 128 13.07 -48.09 15.64
C ASP A 128 11.59 -47.70 15.86
N ARG A 129 10.85 -47.37 14.77
CA ARG A 129 9.41 -47.09 14.82
C ARG A 129 8.56 -48.32 15.15
N THR A 130 8.91 -49.50 14.65
CA THR A 130 8.19 -50.74 14.99
C THR A 130 8.27 -51.00 16.49
N SER A 131 9.46 -50.81 17.07
CA SER A 131 9.71 -50.92 18.51
C SER A 131 8.90 -49.90 19.34
N GLN A 132 8.83 -48.64 18.88
CA GLN A 132 8.05 -47.58 19.50
C GLN A 132 6.53 -47.78 19.38
N SER A 133 6.05 -48.39 18.28
CA SER A 133 4.61 -48.61 18.03
C SER A 133 3.92 -49.52 19.07
N SER A 134 4.71 -50.25 19.86
CA SER A 134 4.27 -51.06 21.01
C SER A 134 3.45 -50.30 22.07
N GLN A 135 3.52 -48.96 22.08
CA GLN A 135 2.82 -48.09 23.04
C GLN A 135 1.61 -47.36 22.43
N THR A 136 1.25 -47.64 21.17
CA THR A 136 0.17 -46.96 20.43
C THR A 136 -0.89 -47.95 19.93
N PRO A 137 -2.17 -47.54 19.78
CA PRO A 137 -3.25 -48.44 19.36
C PRO A 137 -3.13 -48.98 17.92
N THR A 138 -2.29 -48.39 17.07
CA THR A 138 -2.08 -48.78 15.66
C THR A 138 -0.69 -49.39 15.44
N ARG A 139 -0.52 -50.64 15.90
CA ARG A 139 0.73 -51.42 15.81
C ARG A 139 1.26 -51.57 14.39
N ILE A 140 2.58 -51.48 14.22
CA ILE A 140 3.28 -51.82 12.96
C ILE A 140 3.62 -53.31 12.97
N HIS A 141 3.29 -54.01 11.88
CA HIS A 141 3.63 -55.40 11.67
C HIS A 141 4.90 -55.50 10.81
N TYR A 142 5.87 -56.31 11.24
CA TYR A 142 7.11 -56.57 10.52
C TYR A 142 7.15 -58.02 10.05
N ALA A 143 7.51 -58.23 8.78
CA ALA A 143 7.76 -59.52 8.18
C ALA A 143 9.07 -59.50 7.38
N HIS A 144 9.77 -60.63 7.38
CA HIS A 144 11.02 -60.82 6.64
C HIS A 144 10.90 -62.09 5.81
N SER A 145 10.81 -61.98 4.48
CA SER A 145 10.77 -63.13 3.57
C SER A 145 12.04 -63.23 2.72
N LYS A 146 12.37 -64.46 2.33
CA LYS A 146 13.40 -64.74 1.33
C LYS A 146 12.76 -65.55 0.22
N GLU A 147 12.70 -64.99 -0.98
CA GLU A 147 11.84 -65.48 -2.05
C GLU A 147 12.66 -65.70 -3.33
N LEU A 148 12.31 -66.73 -4.10
CA LEU A 148 12.83 -66.98 -5.43
C LEU A 148 11.71 -66.73 -6.44
N ASP A 149 11.83 -65.66 -7.22
CA ASP A 149 10.97 -65.41 -8.38
C ASP A 149 11.59 -66.11 -9.59
N SER A 150 10.90 -67.11 -10.14
CA SER A 150 11.26 -67.80 -11.40
C SER A 150 10.29 -67.40 -12.52
N PHE A 151 10.81 -67.02 -13.69
CA PHE A 151 10.01 -66.51 -14.79
C PHE A 151 9.96 -67.46 -16.00
N TYR A 152 8.77 -67.73 -16.50
CA TYR A 152 8.50 -68.62 -17.65
C TYR A 152 7.75 -67.85 -18.75
N PRO A 153 8.07 -68.01 -20.04
CA PRO A 153 7.47 -67.21 -21.12
C PRO A 153 6.09 -67.74 -21.57
N ILE A 154 5.16 -66.84 -21.90
CA ILE A 154 3.83 -67.20 -22.43
C ILE A 154 3.70 -66.75 -23.90
N GLY A 155 3.57 -67.71 -24.81
CA GLY A 155 3.25 -67.46 -26.22
C GLY A 155 4.33 -66.68 -26.99
N ARG A 156 3.94 -66.02 -28.09
CA ARG A 156 4.81 -65.12 -28.86
C ARG A 156 4.67 -63.69 -28.34
N GLY A 157 5.48 -63.32 -27.34
CA GLY A 157 5.51 -61.96 -26.78
C GLY A 157 6.39 -61.86 -25.53
N GLN A 158 6.40 -60.70 -24.86
CA GLN A 158 7.16 -60.49 -23.61
C GLN A 158 6.42 -60.95 -22.33
N ARG A 159 5.25 -61.58 -22.45
CA ARG A 159 4.41 -62.07 -21.33
C ARG A 159 5.11 -63.20 -20.57
N LYS A 160 5.03 -63.19 -19.23
CA LYS A 160 5.73 -64.14 -18.36
C LYS A 160 4.91 -64.54 -17.12
N ILE A 161 4.90 -65.83 -16.80
CA ILE A 161 4.43 -66.35 -15.51
C ILE A 161 5.58 -66.21 -14.50
N ARG A 162 5.29 -65.58 -13.36
CA ARG A 162 6.14 -65.54 -12.16
C ARG A 162 5.68 -66.65 -11.22
N VAL A 163 6.55 -67.62 -10.97
CA VAL A 163 6.43 -68.59 -9.86
C VAL A 163 7.29 -68.05 -8.72
N THR A 164 6.67 -67.68 -7.60
CA THR A 164 7.36 -67.19 -6.40
C THR A 164 7.41 -68.33 -5.37
N LYS A 165 8.62 -68.74 -4.97
CA LYS A 165 8.88 -69.81 -4.00
C LYS A 165 9.50 -69.23 -2.72
N ASP A 166 9.02 -69.62 -1.55
CA ASP A 166 9.64 -69.24 -0.27
C ASP A 166 10.88 -70.13 -0.02
N LEU A 167 12.05 -69.50 0.17
CA LEU A 167 13.34 -70.18 0.34
C LEU A 167 13.53 -70.77 1.75
N ARG A 168 12.64 -70.48 2.72
CA ARG A 168 12.67 -71.05 4.07
C ARG A 168 11.80 -72.31 4.20
N THR A 169 10.67 -72.36 3.51
CA THR A 169 9.71 -73.49 3.58
C THR A 169 9.76 -74.39 2.35
N ASP A 170 10.43 -73.96 1.29
CA ASP A 170 10.48 -74.60 -0.03
C ASP A 170 9.09 -74.79 -0.69
N GLN A 171 8.08 -74.04 -0.24
CA GLN A 171 6.73 -74.05 -0.80
C GLN A 171 6.56 -72.97 -1.87
N VAL A 172 5.73 -73.27 -2.88
CA VAL A 172 5.29 -72.28 -3.88
C VAL A 172 4.25 -71.38 -3.23
N LYS A 173 4.56 -70.08 -3.16
CA LYS A 173 3.75 -69.05 -2.49
C LYS A 173 2.68 -68.48 -3.43
N ASP A 174 3.10 -68.11 -4.64
CA ASP A 174 2.24 -67.53 -5.68
C ASP A 174 2.67 -68.00 -7.07
N VAL A 175 1.69 -68.20 -7.96
CA VAL A 175 1.91 -68.45 -9.39
C VAL A 175 1.00 -67.52 -10.17
N ILE A 176 1.58 -66.51 -10.80
CA ILE A 176 0.81 -65.44 -11.44
C ILE A 176 1.42 -64.97 -12.74
N GLU A 177 0.60 -64.38 -13.60
CA GLU A 177 1.04 -63.41 -14.59
C GLU A 177 0.82 -61.99 -14.03
N LYS A 178 1.90 -61.22 -13.80
CA LYS A 178 1.82 -59.82 -13.35
C LYS A 178 1.81 -58.91 -14.58
N VAL A 179 0.65 -58.38 -14.93
CA VAL A 179 0.43 -57.49 -16.08
C VAL A 179 0.48 -56.03 -15.61
N ARG A 180 1.31 -55.19 -16.24
CA ARG A 180 1.36 -53.75 -16.01
C ARG A 180 0.16 -53.10 -16.70
N VAL A 181 -0.75 -52.51 -15.93
CA VAL A 181 -1.97 -51.85 -16.45
C VAL A 181 -1.69 -50.40 -16.81
N ALA A 182 -1.03 -49.66 -15.91
CA ALA A 182 -0.67 -48.27 -16.12
C ALA A 182 0.53 -47.85 -15.24
N ASP A 183 1.25 -46.81 -15.67
CA ASP A 183 2.32 -46.14 -14.91
C ASP A 183 2.05 -44.63 -14.90
N LEU A 184 2.24 -43.97 -13.76
CA LEU A 184 2.19 -42.51 -13.58
C LEU A 184 3.55 -42.03 -13.09
N ALA A 185 4.25 -41.26 -13.94
CA ALA A 185 5.56 -40.69 -13.63
C ALA A 185 5.40 -39.33 -12.93
N ILE A 186 6.09 -39.15 -11.80
CA ILE A 186 6.00 -37.93 -10.99
C ILE A 186 7.40 -37.38 -10.72
N TYR A 187 7.69 -36.22 -11.31
CA TYR A 187 8.96 -35.50 -11.16
C TYR A 187 8.91 -34.54 -9.96
N SER A 188 9.99 -34.51 -9.18
CA SER A 188 10.10 -33.73 -7.94
C SER A 188 11.34 -32.81 -7.97
N PRO A 189 11.26 -31.62 -8.61
CA PRO A 189 12.43 -30.74 -8.79
C PRO A 189 13.04 -30.23 -7.48
N LYS A 190 12.22 -30.12 -6.42
CA LYS A 190 12.64 -29.67 -5.08
C LYS A 190 13.06 -30.80 -4.14
N ARG A 191 13.14 -32.05 -4.61
CA ARG A 191 13.57 -33.22 -3.83
C ARG A 191 14.68 -33.98 -4.56
N LEU A 192 15.37 -34.85 -3.84
CA LEU A 192 16.47 -35.67 -4.39
C LEU A 192 16.01 -36.88 -5.21
N PHE A 193 14.76 -37.29 -5.04
CA PHE A 193 14.18 -38.48 -5.68
C PHE A 193 12.86 -38.12 -6.35
N ASP A 194 12.63 -38.77 -7.47
CA ASP A 194 11.38 -38.85 -8.20
C ASP A 194 10.65 -40.14 -7.82
N TRP A 195 9.43 -40.30 -8.31
CA TRP A 195 8.64 -41.50 -8.01
C TRP A 195 7.70 -41.87 -9.14
N ARG A 196 7.35 -43.15 -9.20
CA ARG A 196 6.40 -43.69 -10.18
C ARG A 196 5.36 -44.52 -9.45
N ILE A 197 4.09 -44.17 -9.66
CA ILE A 197 2.96 -45.00 -9.25
C ILE A 197 2.70 -45.99 -10.38
N SER A 198 2.41 -47.23 -10.02
CA SER A 198 2.24 -48.33 -10.96
C SER A 198 1.03 -49.15 -10.54
N ILE A 199 0.15 -49.43 -11.50
CA ILE A 199 -1.00 -50.31 -11.32
C ILE A 199 -0.71 -51.61 -12.04
N ASN A 200 -0.69 -52.70 -11.29
CA ASN A 200 -0.51 -54.04 -11.81
C ASN A 200 -1.77 -54.87 -11.59
N MET A 201 -1.99 -55.84 -12.47
CA MET A 201 -2.99 -56.89 -12.31
C MET A 201 -2.27 -58.23 -12.16
N GLU A 202 -2.47 -58.90 -11.04
CA GLU A 202 -1.95 -60.24 -10.76
C GLU A 202 -3.00 -61.28 -11.15
N ILE A 203 -2.81 -61.90 -12.33
CA ILE A 203 -3.68 -62.95 -12.87
C ILE A 203 -3.19 -64.31 -12.34
N PRO A 204 -3.98 -65.09 -11.58
CA PRO A 204 -3.58 -66.43 -11.15
C PRO A 204 -3.30 -67.35 -12.33
N GLN A 205 -2.24 -68.15 -12.25
CA GLN A 205 -1.82 -69.11 -13.27
C GLN A 205 -1.46 -70.46 -12.65
N THR A 206 -1.40 -71.51 -13.45
CA THR A 206 -0.89 -72.82 -13.02
C THR A 206 0.63 -72.90 -13.23
N VAL A 207 1.32 -73.76 -12.47
CA VAL A 207 2.76 -73.99 -12.63
C VAL A 207 3.03 -74.51 -14.05
N PRO A 208 3.88 -73.86 -14.87
CA PRO A 208 4.13 -74.30 -16.23
C PRO A 208 4.80 -75.66 -16.29
N GLN A 209 4.13 -76.65 -16.88
CA GLN A 209 4.71 -77.96 -17.17
C GLN A 209 5.45 -77.90 -18.51
N ASN A 210 6.67 -78.47 -18.56
CA ASN A 210 7.50 -78.59 -19.76
C ASN A 210 7.91 -77.25 -20.45
N GLN A 211 8.05 -76.15 -19.71
CA GLN A 211 8.61 -74.89 -20.22
C GLN A 211 9.95 -74.54 -19.58
N ASN A 212 10.90 -74.06 -20.41
CA ASN A 212 12.18 -73.56 -19.92
C ASN A 212 12.02 -72.20 -19.23
N MET A 213 12.58 -72.10 -18.02
CA MET A 213 12.67 -70.84 -17.27
C MET A 213 13.54 -69.83 -18.04
N THR A 214 13.06 -68.60 -18.21
CA THR A 214 13.80 -67.52 -18.87
C THR A 214 14.94 -66.99 -17.98
N TYR A 215 14.63 -66.73 -16.72
CA TYR A 215 15.57 -66.34 -15.66
C TYR A 215 14.89 -66.47 -14.29
N SER A 216 15.68 -66.42 -13.23
CA SER A 216 15.18 -66.27 -11.85
C SER A 216 15.87 -65.11 -11.15
N ARG A 217 15.33 -64.65 -10.03
CA ARG A 217 15.98 -63.68 -9.13
C ARG A 217 15.68 -64.05 -7.68
N LYS A 218 16.67 -63.91 -6.80
CA LYS A 218 16.47 -64.07 -5.35
C LYS A 218 16.15 -62.71 -4.74
N LYS A 219 15.19 -62.67 -3.82
CA LYS A 219 14.78 -61.49 -3.07
C LYS A 219 15.00 -61.72 -1.58
N ASP A 220 15.54 -60.71 -0.91
CA ASP A 220 15.59 -60.61 0.55
C ASP A 220 14.76 -59.38 0.93
N ARG A 221 13.52 -59.58 1.40
CA ARG A 221 12.48 -58.54 1.52
C ARG A 221 12.09 -58.30 2.98
N LEU A 222 12.15 -57.05 3.40
CA LEU A 222 11.75 -56.55 4.72
C LEU A 222 10.48 -55.72 4.57
N SER A 223 9.36 -56.29 5.00
CA SER A 223 8.01 -55.71 4.84
C SER A 223 7.52 -55.13 6.17
N TYR A 224 7.03 -53.89 6.12
CA TYR A 224 6.49 -53.16 7.27
C TYR A 224 5.08 -52.67 6.95
N THR A 225 4.07 -53.26 7.60
CA THR A 225 2.66 -53.00 7.32
C THR A 225 1.99 -52.28 8.49
N GLN A 226 1.28 -51.19 8.19
CA GLN A 226 0.47 -50.43 9.13
C GLN A 226 -0.87 -50.04 8.48
N GLN A 227 -1.97 -50.54 9.04
CA GLN A 227 -3.32 -50.40 8.45
C GLN A 227 -3.36 -50.86 6.98
N GLU A 228 -3.69 -49.99 6.04
CA GLU A 228 -3.78 -50.32 4.60
C GLU A 228 -2.47 -50.11 3.82
N MET A 229 -1.39 -49.70 4.48
CA MET A 229 -0.14 -49.35 3.81
C MET A 229 0.99 -50.32 4.18
N GLN A 230 1.71 -50.80 3.18
CA GLN A 230 2.89 -51.65 3.34
C GLN A 230 4.12 -50.94 2.73
N VAL A 231 5.26 -51.08 3.39
CA VAL A 231 6.55 -50.57 2.93
C VAL A 231 7.54 -51.71 2.85
N ASP A 232 8.02 -51.98 1.64
CA ASP A 232 8.93 -53.07 1.35
C ASP A 232 10.32 -52.54 0.98
N LEU A 233 11.31 -52.95 1.76
CA LEU A 233 12.73 -52.80 1.45
C LEU A 233 13.24 -54.14 0.92
N THR A 234 13.59 -54.20 -0.37
CA THR A 234 13.98 -55.46 -1.03
C THR A 234 15.40 -55.38 -1.57
N GLN A 235 16.25 -56.35 -1.20
CA GLN A 235 17.50 -56.62 -1.92
C GLN A 235 17.23 -57.65 -3.02
N VAL A 236 17.58 -57.33 -4.27
CA VAL A 236 17.33 -58.20 -5.43
C VAL A 236 18.65 -58.68 -6.02
N PHE A 237 18.84 -59.99 -6.03
CA PHE A 237 20.01 -60.67 -6.60
C PHE A 237 19.61 -61.24 -7.96
N SER A 238 20.05 -60.58 -9.02
CA SER A 238 19.86 -60.99 -10.42
C SER A 238 21.00 -61.91 -10.89
N PRO A 239 20.79 -62.84 -11.84
CA PRO A 239 21.80 -63.85 -12.21
C PRO A 239 23.08 -63.26 -12.84
N ASN A 240 22.97 -62.07 -13.43
CA ASN A 240 24.03 -61.42 -14.21
C ASN A 240 24.69 -60.23 -13.47
N SER A 241 24.52 -60.12 -12.14
CA SER A 241 25.12 -59.05 -11.34
C SER A 241 25.78 -59.61 -10.08
N GLU A 242 27.05 -59.27 -9.85
CA GLU A 242 27.76 -59.61 -8.62
C GLU A 242 27.25 -58.83 -7.39
N THR A 243 26.61 -57.68 -7.60
CA THR A 243 26.05 -56.85 -6.55
C THR A 243 24.51 -56.83 -6.58
N PRO A 244 23.83 -56.92 -5.43
CA PRO A 244 22.37 -56.81 -5.37
C PRO A 244 21.93 -55.36 -5.57
N SER A 245 20.86 -55.17 -6.36
CA SER A 245 20.11 -53.90 -6.33
C SER A 245 19.28 -53.82 -5.04
N HIS A 246 18.94 -52.59 -4.65
CA HIS A 246 18.17 -52.32 -3.45
C HIS A 246 16.98 -51.44 -3.85
N GLU A 247 15.76 -51.93 -3.63
CA GLU A 247 14.53 -51.26 -4.02
C GLU A 247 13.72 -50.85 -2.76
N LEU A 248 12.98 -49.74 -2.87
CA LEU A 248 11.98 -49.32 -1.89
C LEU A 248 10.64 -49.13 -2.59
N GLU A 249 9.69 -49.94 -2.15
CA GLU A 249 8.33 -50.04 -2.69
C GLU A 249 7.35 -49.64 -1.59
N LEU A 250 6.35 -48.82 -1.90
CA LEU A 250 5.19 -48.57 -1.06
C LEU A 250 3.96 -49.18 -1.73
N GLU A 251 3.28 -50.09 -1.06
CA GLU A 251 2.15 -50.85 -1.62
C GLU A 251 0.89 -50.61 -0.79
N MET A 252 -0.27 -50.54 -1.44
CA MET A 252 -1.57 -50.55 -0.75
C MET A 252 -1.94 -52.01 -0.42
N HIS A 253 -1.87 -52.37 0.86
CA HIS A 253 -1.87 -53.76 1.36
C HIS A 253 -3.19 -54.50 1.11
N ARG A 254 -4.34 -53.79 1.13
CA ARG A 254 -5.66 -54.36 0.83
C ARG A 254 -6.30 -53.67 -0.40
N PRO A 255 -5.86 -54.00 -1.62
CA PRO A 255 -6.36 -53.37 -2.83
C PRO A 255 -7.85 -53.66 -3.10
N LYS A 256 -8.39 -54.80 -2.64
CA LYS A 256 -9.83 -55.07 -2.71
C LYS A 256 -10.66 -54.02 -1.96
N PHE A 257 -10.22 -53.64 -0.76
CA PHE A 257 -10.89 -52.60 0.04
C PHE A 257 -10.83 -51.23 -0.64
N LEU A 258 -9.70 -50.89 -1.28
CA LEU A 258 -9.59 -49.69 -2.11
C LEU A 258 -10.62 -49.68 -3.26
N ILE A 259 -10.78 -50.79 -3.98
CA ILE A 259 -11.76 -50.90 -5.08
C ILE A 259 -13.20 -50.82 -4.56
N GLU A 260 -13.51 -51.45 -3.42
CA GLU A 260 -14.82 -51.37 -2.77
C GLU A 260 -15.18 -49.93 -2.36
N GLU A 261 -14.25 -49.19 -1.77
CA GLU A 261 -14.43 -47.77 -1.44
C GLU A 261 -14.55 -46.89 -2.70
N GLY A 262 -13.84 -47.23 -3.77
CA GLY A 262 -13.94 -46.52 -5.05
C GLY A 262 -15.29 -46.71 -5.74
N PHE A 263 -15.89 -47.90 -5.68
CA PHE A 263 -17.26 -48.10 -6.16
C PHE A 263 -18.30 -47.37 -5.29
N LYS A 264 -18.04 -47.18 -3.98
CA LYS A 264 -18.87 -46.30 -3.15
C LYS A 264 -18.74 -44.84 -3.58
N ARG A 265 -17.52 -44.35 -3.85
CA ARG A 265 -17.25 -43.02 -4.40
C ARG A 265 -17.98 -42.76 -5.72
N GLU A 266 -17.89 -43.69 -6.68
CA GLU A 266 -18.55 -43.59 -7.99
C GLU A 266 -20.09 -43.60 -7.88
N ARG A 267 -20.64 -44.24 -6.84
CA ARG A 267 -22.08 -44.26 -6.52
C ARG A 267 -22.54 -43.11 -5.61
N GLY A 268 -21.66 -42.17 -5.25
CA GLY A 268 -21.98 -41.06 -4.34
C GLY A 268 -22.27 -41.48 -2.88
N LEU A 269 -21.89 -42.70 -2.49
CA LEU A 269 -22.07 -43.22 -1.14
C LEU A 269 -20.94 -42.76 -0.20
N PRO A 270 -21.18 -42.67 1.12
CA PRO A 270 -20.13 -42.44 2.11
C PRO A 270 -19.00 -43.45 1.95
N ASN A 271 -17.77 -42.95 1.76
CA ASN A 271 -16.60 -43.74 1.42
C ASN A 271 -15.33 -43.09 1.98
N MET A 272 -14.21 -43.83 1.94
CA MET A 272 -12.88 -43.35 2.33
C MET A 272 -11.87 -43.33 1.18
N TYR A 273 -12.30 -43.42 -0.09
CA TYR A 273 -11.39 -43.62 -1.22
C TYR A 273 -10.34 -42.51 -1.35
N ASP A 274 -10.79 -41.26 -1.44
CA ASP A 274 -9.87 -40.11 -1.61
C ASP A 274 -8.95 -39.92 -0.40
N GLU A 275 -9.42 -40.22 0.82
CA GLU A 275 -8.57 -40.18 2.03
C GLU A 275 -7.53 -41.32 2.04
N LEU A 276 -7.88 -42.53 1.56
CA LEU A 276 -6.91 -43.63 1.41
C LEU A 276 -5.79 -43.25 0.40
N ILE A 277 -6.15 -42.67 -0.75
CA ILE A 277 -5.17 -42.18 -1.74
C ILE A 277 -4.34 -41.02 -1.18
N LYS A 278 -4.96 -40.08 -0.47
CA LYS A 278 -4.28 -38.95 0.19
C LYS A 278 -3.28 -39.43 1.24
N VAL A 279 -3.62 -40.43 2.06
CA VAL A 279 -2.68 -41.05 3.00
C VAL A 279 -1.55 -41.77 2.27
N PHE A 280 -1.82 -42.50 1.18
CA PHE A 280 -0.81 -43.16 0.36
C PHE A 280 0.21 -42.15 -0.20
N ILE A 281 -0.27 -41.09 -0.86
CA ILE A 281 0.57 -40.02 -1.42
C ILE A 281 1.34 -39.29 -0.30
N LEU A 282 0.70 -39.00 0.84
CA LEU A 282 1.36 -38.34 1.96
C LEU A 282 2.47 -39.22 2.54
N GLN A 283 2.30 -40.55 2.63
CA GLN A 283 3.38 -41.44 3.05
C GLN A 283 4.57 -41.42 2.08
N VAL A 284 4.33 -41.37 0.76
CA VAL A 284 5.41 -41.19 -0.22
C VAL A 284 6.09 -39.82 -0.04
N LYS A 285 5.33 -38.72 -0.08
CA LYS A 285 5.85 -37.34 0.06
C LYS A 285 6.61 -37.14 1.38
N THR A 286 6.12 -37.63 2.51
CA THR A 286 6.81 -37.52 3.82
C THR A 286 8.14 -38.28 3.83
N ARG A 287 8.22 -39.47 3.21
CA ARG A 287 9.47 -40.26 3.17
C ARG A 287 10.50 -39.66 2.20
N LEU A 288 10.06 -39.09 1.07
CA LEU A 288 10.92 -38.25 0.20
C LEU A 288 11.48 -37.01 0.94
N THR A 289 10.69 -36.42 1.84
CA THR A 289 11.13 -35.31 2.69
C THR A 289 12.15 -35.76 3.75
N PHE A 290 12.00 -36.95 4.35
CA PHE A 290 13.02 -37.54 5.24
C PHE A 290 14.37 -37.76 4.53
N PHE A 291 14.37 -38.20 3.27
CA PHE A 291 15.59 -38.26 2.44
C PHE A 291 16.27 -36.88 2.28
N THR A 292 15.48 -35.81 2.22
CA THR A 292 15.98 -34.44 2.02
C THR A 292 16.50 -33.84 3.34
N ILE A 293 15.82 -34.11 4.46
CA ILE A 293 16.19 -33.60 5.80
C ILE A 293 17.41 -34.34 6.38
N ILE A 294 17.58 -35.64 6.16
CA ILE A 294 18.68 -36.40 6.78
C ILE A 294 20.03 -36.16 6.08
N ASN A 295 20.02 -35.74 4.81
CA ASN A 295 21.22 -35.17 4.16
C ASN A 295 21.57 -33.75 4.66
N GLN A 296 20.77 -33.15 5.57
CA GLN A 296 21.06 -31.85 6.21
C GLN A 296 21.71 -31.99 7.61
N ARG A 297 22.70 -32.86 7.73
CA ARG A 297 23.85 -32.67 8.66
C ARG A 297 25.13 -32.46 7.83
N PRO A 298 26.16 -31.77 8.34
CA PRO A 298 26.74 -30.58 7.69
C PRO A 298 27.71 -30.84 6.50
N LEU A 299 27.24 -31.55 5.47
CA LEU A 299 27.94 -31.69 4.19
C LEU A 299 27.39 -30.74 3.11
N HIS A 300 26.08 -30.44 3.09
CA HIS A 300 25.48 -29.63 2.02
C HIS A 300 25.66 -28.10 2.15
N ILE A 301 25.78 -27.53 3.35
CA ILE A 301 26.10 -26.09 3.50
C ILE A 301 27.49 -25.77 2.93
N ASN A 302 28.45 -26.70 3.07
CA ASN A 302 29.79 -26.57 2.48
C ASN A 302 29.82 -26.70 0.95
N LEU A 303 28.79 -27.32 0.34
CA LEU A 303 28.64 -27.47 -1.12
C LEU A 303 28.01 -26.25 -1.79
N LEU A 304 27.16 -25.49 -1.08
CA LEU A 304 26.60 -24.23 -1.58
C LEU A 304 27.69 -23.16 -1.66
N LYS A 305 27.94 -22.65 -2.87
CA LYS A 305 28.95 -21.62 -3.16
C LYS A 305 28.27 -20.30 -3.49
N VAL A 306 28.64 -19.26 -2.74
CA VAL A 306 28.29 -17.87 -3.02
C VAL A 306 29.37 -17.21 -3.88
N PHE A 307 28.97 -16.28 -4.74
CA PHE A 307 29.91 -15.42 -5.46
C PHE A 307 30.18 -14.13 -4.67
N LYS A 308 31.44 -13.91 -4.31
CA LYS A 308 31.92 -12.63 -3.78
C LYS A 308 31.89 -11.55 -4.86
N ARG A 309 31.95 -10.29 -4.41
CA ARG A 309 32.05 -9.09 -5.25
C ARG A 309 33.26 -9.10 -6.19
N ASP A 310 34.35 -9.79 -5.81
CA ASP A 310 35.54 -10.01 -6.62
C ASP A 310 35.46 -11.27 -7.52
N GLY A 311 34.25 -11.84 -7.70
CA GLY A 311 33.99 -13.04 -8.50
C GLY A 311 34.41 -14.37 -7.83
N ARG A 312 35.07 -14.34 -6.67
CA ARG A 312 35.54 -15.57 -6.01
C ARG A 312 34.37 -16.37 -5.44
N LYS A 313 34.42 -17.70 -5.60
CA LYS A 313 33.47 -18.63 -4.99
C LYS A 313 33.91 -18.94 -3.54
N GLU A 314 33.03 -18.75 -2.57
CA GLU A 314 33.24 -19.17 -1.17
C GLU A 314 32.06 -20.05 -0.73
N SER A 315 32.28 -21.04 0.14
CA SER A 315 31.17 -21.81 0.73
C SER A 315 30.35 -20.95 1.68
N VAL A 316 29.01 -21.14 1.66
CA VAL A 316 28.11 -20.53 2.63
C VAL A 316 28.52 -20.97 4.04
N ALA A 317 28.69 -20.02 4.96
CA ALA A 317 28.96 -20.33 6.36
C ALA A 317 28.01 -19.54 7.25
N PHE A 318 27.16 -20.26 8.00
CA PHE A 318 26.17 -19.69 8.91
C PHE A 318 26.82 -18.67 9.86
N ASP A 319 27.92 -19.07 10.50
CA ASP A 319 28.61 -18.23 11.48
C ASP A 319 29.20 -16.94 10.88
N LYS A 320 29.63 -16.96 9.61
CA LYS A 320 30.12 -15.74 8.92
C LYS A 320 28.99 -14.75 8.65
N ILE A 321 27.78 -15.23 8.33
CA ILE A 321 26.60 -14.38 8.14
C ILE A 321 26.16 -13.82 9.49
N THR A 322 25.99 -14.68 10.50
CA THR A 322 25.62 -14.29 11.87
C THR A 322 26.60 -13.26 12.44
N ALA A 323 27.91 -13.51 12.36
CA ALA A 323 28.94 -12.61 12.86
C ALA A 323 28.95 -11.24 12.15
N ARG A 324 28.55 -11.19 10.87
CA ARG A 324 28.38 -9.92 10.16
C ARG A 324 27.16 -9.15 10.64
N ILE A 325 26.01 -9.81 10.78
CA ILE A 325 24.78 -9.15 11.26
C ILE A 325 24.98 -8.67 12.70
N ASN A 326 25.59 -9.48 13.56
CA ASN A 326 25.87 -9.13 14.95
C ASN A 326 26.76 -7.88 15.08
N LYS A 327 27.77 -7.70 14.21
CA LYS A 327 28.58 -6.47 14.14
C LYS A 327 27.78 -5.19 13.84
N LEU A 328 26.60 -5.31 13.25
CA LEU A 328 25.71 -4.18 12.94
C LEU A 328 24.64 -3.95 14.04
N CYS A 329 24.61 -4.77 15.09
CA CYS A 329 23.63 -4.68 16.18
C CYS A 329 24.08 -3.77 17.34
N TYR A 330 25.13 -2.96 17.17
CA TYR A 330 25.64 -2.07 18.22
C TYR A 330 24.56 -1.09 18.72
N GLY A 331 24.35 -1.01 20.03
CA GLY A 331 23.35 -0.13 20.63
C GLY A 331 21.89 -0.43 20.28
N LEU A 332 21.59 -1.62 19.75
CA LEU A 332 20.22 -2.14 19.62
C LEU A 332 19.90 -3.02 20.84
N ASP A 333 18.61 -3.19 21.16
CA ASP A 333 18.21 -4.03 22.28
C ASP A 333 18.45 -5.53 21.99
N SER A 334 19.45 -6.10 22.69
CA SER A 334 19.82 -7.50 22.59
C SER A 334 18.78 -8.49 23.14
N ASN A 335 17.77 -8.02 23.89
CA ASN A 335 16.67 -8.87 24.36
C ASN A 335 15.63 -9.13 23.26
N HIS A 336 15.51 -8.22 22.29
CA HIS A 336 14.50 -8.27 21.24
C HIS A 336 15.07 -8.52 19.83
N VAL A 337 16.32 -8.12 19.57
CA VAL A 337 16.97 -8.28 18.26
C VAL A 337 17.89 -9.51 18.26
N ASP A 338 17.47 -10.59 17.57
CA ASP A 338 18.25 -11.81 17.39
C ASP A 338 18.86 -11.91 15.97
N PRO A 339 20.20 -11.76 15.81
CA PRO A 339 20.90 -12.00 14.55
C PRO A 339 20.77 -13.44 14.02
N ILE A 340 20.53 -14.41 14.91
CA ILE A 340 20.42 -15.84 14.57
C ILE A 340 19.07 -16.11 13.89
N GLU A 341 17.96 -15.51 14.33
CA GLU A 341 16.67 -15.59 13.64
C GLU A 341 16.78 -15.08 12.19
N ILE A 342 17.40 -13.91 11.98
CA ILE A 342 17.64 -13.37 10.63
C ILE A 342 18.47 -14.36 9.82
N THR A 343 19.60 -14.84 10.37
CA THR A 343 20.50 -15.75 9.63
C THR A 343 19.82 -17.07 9.26
N LYS A 344 18.99 -17.65 10.14
CA LYS A 344 18.19 -18.86 9.84
C LYS A 344 17.28 -18.64 8.63
N LYS A 345 16.55 -17.53 8.59
CA LYS A 345 15.63 -17.19 7.48
C LYS A 345 16.38 -16.87 6.19
N VAL A 346 17.49 -16.13 6.27
CA VAL A 346 18.34 -15.82 5.11
C VAL A 346 18.90 -17.10 4.48
N VAL A 347 19.43 -18.03 5.29
CA VAL A 347 20.00 -19.30 4.79
C VAL A 347 18.94 -20.20 4.14
N GLN A 348 17.67 -20.11 4.55
CA GLN A 348 16.56 -20.81 3.88
C GLN A 348 16.28 -20.27 2.46
N GLY A 349 16.61 -19.00 2.18
CA GLY A 349 16.49 -18.38 0.85
C GLY A 349 17.73 -18.48 -0.03
N VAL A 350 18.81 -19.14 0.43
CA VAL A 350 20.07 -19.26 -0.33
C VAL A 350 19.98 -20.40 -1.36
N HIS A 351 20.25 -20.06 -2.62
CA HIS A 351 20.45 -21.02 -3.70
C HIS A 351 21.92 -21.07 -4.15
N GLN A 352 22.27 -22.10 -4.93
CA GLN A 352 23.60 -22.20 -5.53
C GLN A 352 23.87 -21.00 -6.44
N GLY A 353 25.04 -20.39 -6.30
CA GLY A 353 25.46 -19.26 -7.14
C GLY A 353 24.85 -17.90 -6.78
N ILE A 354 24.13 -17.76 -5.66
CA ILE A 354 23.72 -16.43 -5.17
C ILE A 354 24.94 -15.55 -4.90
N THR A 355 24.86 -14.26 -5.22
CA THR A 355 25.93 -13.29 -4.93
C THR A 355 25.89 -12.81 -3.48
N THR A 356 27.04 -12.37 -2.97
CA THR A 356 27.12 -11.71 -1.65
C THR A 356 26.41 -10.35 -1.58
N VAL A 357 25.89 -9.82 -2.69
CA VAL A 357 25.08 -8.59 -2.73
C VAL A 357 23.60 -8.95 -2.57
N GLU A 358 23.11 -9.97 -3.28
CA GLU A 358 21.75 -10.50 -3.11
C GLU A 358 21.54 -11.07 -1.71
N LEU A 359 22.53 -11.78 -1.16
CA LEU A 359 22.52 -12.26 0.22
C LEU A 359 22.35 -11.13 1.25
N ASP A 360 23.04 -10.00 1.03
CA ASP A 360 22.95 -8.82 1.90
C ASP A 360 21.59 -8.12 1.77
N ASN A 361 21.03 -8.05 0.57
CA ASN A 361 19.70 -7.51 0.33
C ASN A 361 18.62 -8.39 1.01
N LEU A 362 18.69 -9.71 0.83
CA LEU A 362 17.78 -10.66 1.49
C LEU A 362 17.87 -10.55 3.02
N ALA A 363 19.07 -10.35 3.59
CA ALA A 363 19.25 -10.12 5.02
C ALA A 363 18.63 -8.80 5.50
N ALA A 364 18.79 -7.72 4.72
CA ALA A 364 18.15 -6.43 5.03
C ALA A 364 16.62 -6.51 4.96
N GLU A 365 16.06 -7.18 3.95
CA GLU A 365 14.62 -7.37 3.78
C GLU A 365 14.03 -8.28 4.86
N THR A 366 14.72 -9.38 5.20
CA THR A 366 14.34 -10.27 6.30
C THR A 366 14.32 -9.53 7.64
N ALA A 367 15.31 -8.67 7.90
CA ALA A 367 15.30 -7.79 9.07
C ALA A 367 14.15 -6.77 9.00
N ALA A 368 13.87 -6.18 7.84
CA ALA A 368 12.76 -5.23 7.68
C ALA A 368 11.38 -5.87 7.96
N TYR A 369 11.17 -7.13 7.56
CA TYR A 369 9.96 -7.89 7.93
C TYR A 369 9.83 -8.14 9.44
N LEU A 370 10.94 -8.13 10.20
CA LEU A 370 10.93 -8.26 11.66
C LEU A 370 10.67 -6.94 12.41
N THR A 371 10.51 -5.80 11.71
CA THR A 371 10.12 -4.51 12.33
C THR A 371 8.84 -4.60 13.16
N VAL A 372 7.90 -5.50 12.80
CA VAL A 372 6.67 -5.74 13.58
C VAL A 372 6.91 -6.40 14.95
N LYS A 373 8.11 -6.93 15.22
CA LYS A 373 8.48 -7.43 16.54
C LYS A 373 9.06 -6.32 17.43
N HIS A 374 9.97 -5.52 16.88
CA HIS A 374 10.69 -4.47 17.61
C HIS A 374 11.23 -3.41 16.62
N PRO A 375 11.20 -2.10 16.94
CA PRO A 375 11.56 -1.05 15.97
C PRO A 375 13.03 -1.11 15.54
N ASP A 376 13.92 -1.60 16.41
CA ASP A 376 15.36 -1.74 16.11
C ASP A 376 15.66 -2.65 14.92
N TYR A 377 14.76 -3.57 14.56
CA TYR A 377 14.91 -4.36 13.33
C TYR A 377 14.88 -3.49 12.07
N ALA A 378 14.15 -2.36 12.06
CA ALA A 378 14.19 -1.41 10.95
C ALA A 378 15.53 -0.65 10.86
N VAL A 379 16.19 -0.43 12.00
CA VAL A 379 17.54 0.15 12.08
C VAL A 379 18.57 -0.88 11.62
N LEU A 380 18.49 -2.12 12.09
CA LEU A 380 19.37 -3.20 11.64
C LEU A 380 19.24 -3.48 10.14
N ALA A 381 18.02 -3.52 9.62
CA ALA A 381 17.73 -3.65 8.19
C ALA A 381 18.40 -2.53 7.37
N ALA A 382 18.29 -1.28 7.83
CA ALA A 382 18.99 -0.16 7.21
C ALA A 382 20.51 -0.36 7.25
N ARG A 383 21.08 -0.69 8.41
CA ARG A 383 22.52 -0.89 8.59
C ARG A 383 23.07 -2.00 7.69
N ILE A 384 22.34 -3.08 7.48
CA ILE A 384 22.72 -4.14 6.53
C ILE A 384 22.72 -3.59 5.10
N ALA A 385 21.67 -2.88 4.68
CA ALA A 385 21.56 -2.31 3.33
C ALA A 385 22.62 -1.22 3.05
N ILE A 386 22.90 -0.35 4.02
CA ILE A 386 23.95 0.69 3.95
C ILE A 386 25.35 0.05 3.95
N SER A 387 25.58 -0.97 4.78
CA SER A 387 26.83 -1.77 4.76
C SER A 387 27.03 -2.49 3.42
N ASN A 388 25.95 -2.86 2.72
CA ASN A 388 26.00 -3.36 1.34
C ASN A 388 26.43 -2.24 0.38
N LEU A 389 25.73 -1.09 0.38
CA LEU A 389 26.05 0.07 -0.46
C LEU A 389 27.50 0.55 -0.29
N HIS A 390 28.00 0.58 0.95
CA HIS A 390 29.38 0.98 1.26
C HIS A 390 30.45 0.06 0.67
N LYS A 391 30.09 -1.16 0.24
CA LYS A 391 31.00 -2.08 -0.46
C LYS A 391 30.90 -2.00 -1.97
N GLU A 392 29.79 -1.48 -2.50
CA GLU A 392 29.57 -1.26 -3.94
C GLU A 392 30.00 0.14 -4.41
N THR A 393 30.17 1.10 -3.48
CA THR A 393 30.51 2.50 -3.78
C THR A 393 31.91 2.89 -3.32
N LYS A 394 32.60 3.74 -4.11
CA LYS A 394 33.86 4.38 -3.70
C LYS A 394 33.66 5.12 -2.36
N LYS A 395 34.73 5.24 -1.56
CA LYS A 395 34.67 5.95 -0.27
C LYS A 395 34.80 7.47 -0.44
N ALA A 396 35.88 7.95 -1.05
CA ALA A 396 36.14 9.38 -1.23
C ALA A 396 35.04 10.03 -2.07
N PHE A 397 34.57 11.21 -1.65
CA PHE A 397 33.53 11.98 -2.31
C PHE A 397 34.04 12.59 -3.60
N SER A 398 35.25 13.16 -3.58
CA SER A 398 35.89 13.70 -4.79
C SER A 398 35.98 12.64 -5.91
N ALA A 399 36.40 11.42 -5.59
CA ALA A 399 36.48 10.33 -6.57
C ALA A 399 35.11 9.88 -7.14
N VAL A 400 34.00 10.10 -6.41
CA VAL A 400 32.63 9.86 -6.94
C VAL A 400 32.18 11.02 -7.83
N ILE A 401 32.48 12.26 -7.43
CA ILE A 401 32.20 13.44 -8.25
C ILE A 401 32.98 13.38 -9.59
N GLU A 402 34.23 12.91 -9.57
CA GLU A 402 35.04 12.69 -10.77
C GLU A 402 34.44 11.63 -11.70
N ASP A 403 33.94 10.51 -11.18
CA ASP A 403 33.24 9.48 -11.98
C ASP A 403 31.93 10.01 -12.59
N LEU A 404 31.16 10.80 -11.84
CA LEU A 404 29.88 11.36 -12.27
C LEU A 404 30.06 12.49 -13.30
N TYR A 405 31.14 13.25 -13.19
CA TYR A 405 31.52 14.29 -14.15
C TYR A 405 32.04 13.68 -15.46
N ASN A 406 32.98 12.73 -15.38
CA ASN A 406 33.56 12.07 -16.56
C ASN A 406 32.66 10.96 -17.16
N TYR A 407 31.37 10.91 -16.83
CA TYR A 407 30.45 9.89 -17.32
C TYR A 407 30.25 9.99 -18.84
N VAL A 408 30.50 8.89 -19.53
CA VAL A 408 30.21 8.69 -20.96
C VAL A 408 29.08 7.67 -21.07
N ASN A 409 28.04 7.99 -21.83
CA ASN A 409 26.90 7.10 -22.00
C ASN A 409 27.29 5.90 -22.88
N PRO A 410 27.24 4.65 -22.37
CA PRO A 410 27.74 3.48 -23.08
C PRO A 410 26.93 3.12 -24.32
N ARG A 411 25.71 3.65 -24.49
CA ARG A 411 24.84 3.35 -25.65
C ARG A 411 25.16 4.20 -26.88
N ASN A 412 25.79 5.37 -26.71
CA ASN A 412 26.06 6.31 -27.81
C ASN A 412 27.49 6.90 -27.82
N GLY A 413 28.32 6.58 -26.82
CA GLY A 413 29.71 7.02 -26.72
C GLY A 413 29.89 8.52 -26.43
N LYS A 414 28.82 9.27 -26.14
CA LYS A 414 28.89 10.72 -25.88
C LYS A 414 29.09 11.02 -24.39
N PRO A 415 29.88 12.06 -24.03
CA PRO A 415 29.90 12.60 -22.69
C PRO A 415 28.49 13.00 -22.24
N GLY A 416 28.17 12.74 -20.97
CA GLY A 416 26.90 13.09 -20.35
C GLY A 416 27.09 13.42 -18.87
N PRO A 417 27.89 14.47 -18.54
CA PRO A 417 28.23 14.80 -17.16
C PRO A 417 26.98 14.93 -16.29
N MET A 418 27.02 14.33 -15.10
CA MET A 418 25.94 14.44 -14.10
C MET A 418 26.22 15.52 -13.04
N ILE A 419 27.38 16.15 -13.09
CA ILE A 419 27.83 17.25 -12.22
C ILE A 419 28.15 18.46 -13.10
N SER A 420 27.85 19.67 -12.64
CA SER A 420 28.21 20.90 -13.36
C SER A 420 29.72 21.18 -13.32
N ASP A 421 30.24 21.88 -14.33
CA ASP A 421 31.65 22.27 -14.39
C ASP A 421 32.06 23.06 -13.13
N GLU A 422 31.23 24.00 -12.68
CA GLU A 422 31.48 24.84 -11.50
C GLU A 422 31.59 24.00 -10.23
N THR A 423 30.66 23.05 -10.04
CA THR A 423 30.64 22.15 -8.88
C THR A 423 31.86 21.23 -8.90
N TYR A 424 32.19 20.66 -10.06
CA TYR A 424 33.38 19.83 -10.23
C TYR A 424 34.67 20.58 -9.87
N GLN A 425 34.87 21.80 -10.40
CA GLN A 425 36.06 22.60 -10.11
C GLN A 425 36.17 22.97 -8.62
N VAL A 426 35.06 23.36 -7.98
CA VAL A 426 35.02 23.65 -6.54
C VAL A 426 35.36 22.41 -5.72
N VAL A 427 34.81 21.23 -6.05
CA VAL A 427 35.12 19.98 -5.34
C VAL A 427 36.58 19.60 -5.53
N MET A 428 37.11 19.61 -6.75
CA MET A 428 38.49 19.19 -7.01
C MET A 428 39.52 20.11 -6.35
N LYS A 429 39.30 21.43 -6.40
CA LYS A 429 40.16 22.42 -5.73
C LYS A 429 40.23 22.22 -4.22
N ASN A 430 39.13 21.78 -3.59
CA ASN A 430 39.01 21.68 -2.13
C ASN A 430 38.91 20.23 -1.61
N ARG A 431 39.23 19.24 -2.45
CA ARG A 431 38.93 17.81 -2.22
C ARG A 431 39.34 17.29 -0.84
N ASN A 432 40.54 17.68 -0.36
CA ASN A 432 41.08 17.20 0.92
C ASN A 432 40.21 17.63 2.11
N VAL A 433 39.64 18.84 2.06
CA VAL A 433 38.77 19.39 3.11
C VAL A 433 37.38 18.75 3.04
N LEU A 434 36.81 18.64 1.84
CA LEU A 434 35.47 18.06 1.64
C LEU A 434 35.44 16.55 1.93
N ASP A 435 36.45 15.79 1.51
CA ASP A 435 36.56 14.35 1.78
C ASP A 435 36.75 14.04 3.27
N SER A 436 37.43 14.93 4.02
CA SER A 436 37.67 14.75 5.46
C SER A 436 36.55 15.28 6.35
N ALA A 437 35.74 16.24 5.87
CA ALA A 437 34.55 16.72 6.56
C ALA A 437 33.41 15.68 6.62
N ILE A 438 33.40 14.70 5.71
CA ILE A 438 32.32 13.70 5.62
C ILE A 438 32.44 12.60 6.67
N LEU A 439 31.37 12.44 7.45
CA LEU A 439 31.24 11.40 8.47
C LEU A 439 30.31 10.29 7.98
N TYR A 440 30.89 9.26 7.34
CA TYR A 440 30.15 8.12 6.76
C TYR A 440 29.31 7.32 7.76
N ASP A 441 29.61 7.38 9.05
CA ASP A 441 28.80 6.72 10.08
C ASP A 441 27.39 7.32 10.18
N ARG A 442 27.20 8.58 9.74
CA ARG A 442 25.87 9.22 9.65
C ARG A 442 24.95 8.55 8.63
N ASP A 443 25.47 7.76 7.68
CA ASP A 443 24.60 6.94 6.81
C ASP A 443 23.79 5.94 7.65
N PHE A 444 24.33 5.41 8.75
CA PHE A 444 23.65 4.45 9.62
C PHE A 444 22.52 5.04 10.47
N ASN A 445 22.26 6.36 10.37
CA ASN A 445 21.15 7.03 11.03
C ASN A 445 19.83 6.91 10.25
N TYR A 446 19.83 6.48 8.98
CA TYR A 446 18.59 6.24 8.22
C TYR A 446 17.91 4.94 8.64
N ASN A 447 16.57 4.92 8.61
CA ASN A 447 15.81 3.65 8.70
C ASN A 447 15.73 2.99 7.31
N PHE A 448 15.30 1.72 7.26
CA PHE A 448 15.32 0.93 6.02
C PHE A 448 14.51 1.59 4.88
N PHE A 449 13.31 2.09 5.17
CA PHE A 449 12.45 2.69 4.15
C PHE A 449 12.97 4.04 3.67
N GLY A 450 13.51 4.88 4.56
CA GLY A 450 14.15 6.14 4.19
C GLY A 450 15.37 5.91 3.31
N PHE A 451 16.23 4.95 3.68
CA PHE A 451 17.37 4.55 2.86
C PHE A 451 16.93 4.01 1.49
N LYS A 452 15.93 3.11 1.42
CA LYS A 452 15.41 2.59 0.14
C LYS A 452 14.75 3.67 -0.74
N THR A 453 14.27 4.76 -0.14
CA THR A 453 13.77 5.94 -0.87
C THR A 453 14.91 6.69 -1.53
N LEU A 454 15.99 6.95 -0.78
CA LEU A 454 17.21 7.55 -1.30
C LEU A 454 17.81 6.71 -2.43
N GLU A 455 18.00 5.40 -2.18
CA GLU A 455 18.56 4.43 -3.13
C GLU A 455 17.76 4.40 -4.44
N ARG A 456 16.42 4.42 -4.38
CA ARG A 456 15.56 4.35 -5.57
C ARG A 456 15.68 5.59 -6.46
N SER A 457 15.63 6.79 -5.89
CA SER A 457 15.36 8.02 -6.67
C SER A 457 16.37 9.16 -6.50
N TYR A 458 17.12 9.24 -5.40
CA TYR A 458 17.91 10.43 -5.03
C TYR A 458 19.41 10.29 -5.22
N LEU A 459 19.95 9.08 -5.04
CA LEU A 459 21.39 8.82 -5.21
C LEU A 459 21.70 8.67 -6.70
N LEU A 460 22.64 9.46 -7.23
CA LEU A 460 23.04 9.40 -8.64
C LEU A 460 23.62 8.02 -9.01
N ARG A 461 23.37 7.62 -10.27
CA ARG A 461 23.64 6.27 -10.77
C ARG A 461 24.49 6.30 -12.03
N ILE A 462 25.52 5.46 -12.07
CA ILE A 462 26.33 5.18 -13.26
C ILE A 462 25.92 3.81 -13.81
N ASN A 463 25.49 3.75 -15.08
CA ASN A 463 25.08 2.51 -15.75
C ASN A 463 24.04 1.69 -14.94
N GLY A 464 23.09 2.39 -14.29
CA GLY A 464 22.05 1.80 -13.45
C GLY A 464 22.49 1.43 -12.02
N LYS A 465 23.79 1.36 -11.72
CA LYS A 465 24.33 1.13 -10.37
C LYS A 465 24.43 2.44 -9.59
N VAL A 466 24.14 2.42 -8.29
CA VAL A 466 24.28 3.58 -7.41
C VAL A 466 25.76 3.94 -7.25
N ALA A 467 26.11 5.20 -7.49
CA ALA A 467 27.46 5.73 -7.33
C ALA A 467 27.61 6.52 -6.02
N GLU A 468 26.60 7.32 -5.66
CA GLU A 468 26.61 8.12 -4.44
C GLU A 468 26.21 7.32 -3.18
N ARG A 469 26.87 7.62 -2.06
CA ARG A 469 26.34 7.39 -0.71
C ARG A 469 25.42 8.53 -0.29
N PRO A 470 24.53 8.36 0.70
CA PRO A 470 23.74 9.48 1.22
C PRO A 470 24.60 10.68 1.65
N GLN A 471 25.74 10.46 2.32
CA GLN A 471 26.67 11.56 2.62
C GLN A 471 27.23 12.29 1.38
N HIS A 472 27.45 11.58 0.26
CA HIS A 472 27.93 12.18 -0.98
C HIS A 472 26.88 13.11 -1.59
N MET A 473 25.63 12.64 -1.65
CA MET A 473 24.48 13.45 -2.10
C MET A 473 24.34 14.70 -1.22
N LEU A 474 24.40 14.57 0.11
CA LEU A 474 24.30 15.72 1.02
C LEU A 474 25.44 16.73 0.85
N MET A 475 26.68 16.26 0.65
CA MET A 475 27.81 17.16 0.37
C MET A 475 27.68 17.83 -1.01
N ARG A 476 27.26 17.09 -2.05
CA ARG A 476 26.96 17.66 -3.37
C ARG A 476 25.88 18.74 -3.28
N VAL A 477 24.81 18.52 -2.52
CA VAL A 477 23.76 19.53 -2.30
C VAL A 477 24.32 20.77 -1.61
N ALA A 478 25.13 20.60 -0.56
CA ALA A 478 25.73 21.72 0.16
C ALA A 478 26.67 22.56 -0.75
N VAL A 479 27.54 21.90 -1.54
CA VAL A 479 28.41 22.56 -2.53
C VAL A 479 27.60 23.19 -3.67
N GLY A 480 26.53 22.54 -4.13
CA GLY A 480 25.66 23.07 -5.20
C GLY A 480 24.90 24.34 -4.81
N ILE A 481 24.68 24.58 -3.51
CA ILE A 481 24.06 25.80 -2.98
C ILE A 481 25.13 26.88 -2.75
N HIS A 482 26.19 26.56 -2.01
CA HIS A 482 27.14 27.55 -1.48
C HIS A 482 28.39 27.76 -2.34
N GLY A 483 28.64 26.88 -3.32
CA GLY A 483 29.81 26.94 -4.19
C GLY A 483 31.12 26.90 -3.37
N SER A 484 31.95 27.93 -3.54
CA SER A 484 33.27 28.03 -2.91
C SER A 484 33.25 28.47 -1.44
N ASP A 485 32.10 28.80 -0.85
CA ASP A 485 31.99 29.11 0.58
C ASP A 485 32.02 27.83 1.42
N LEU A 486 33.23 27.35 1.71
CA LEU A 486 33.43 26.09 2.42
C LEU A 486 32.87 26.09 3.85
N GLU A 487 32.79 27.24 4.51
CA GLU A 487 32.23 27.33 5.86
C GLU A 487 30.73 27.01 5.81
N ARG A 488 29.99 27.64 4.89
CA ARG A 488 28.55 27.39 4.71
C ARG A 488 28.23 26.05 4.09
N VAL A 489 29.11 25.52 3.22
CA VAL A 489 29.06 24.12 2.77
C VAL A 489 29.12 23.17 3.97
N ILE A 490 30.10 23.33 4.86
CA ILE A 490 30.30 22.42 6.00
C ILE A 490 29.22 22.61 7.06
N GLU A 491 28.74 23.83 7.33
CA GLU A 491 27.58 24.12 8.18
C GLU A 491 26.34 23.36 7.68
N THR A 492 26.02 23.54 6.39
CA THR A 492 24.84 22.95 5.74
C THR A 492 24.93 21.42 5.67
N TYR A 493 26.09 20.87 5.27
CA TYR A 493 26.31 19.43 5.26
C TYR A 493 26.12 18.81 6.65
N ASN A 494 26.68 19.42 7.70
CA ASN A 494 26.55 18.90 9.07
C ASN A 494 25.09 18.87 9.53
N LEU A 495 24.36 19.98 9.35
CA LEU A 495 22.97 20.07 9.80
C LEU A 495 22.04 19.12 9.03
N MET A 496 22.22 18.96 7.71
CA MET A 496 21.44 17.98 6.94
C MET A 496 21.77 16.52 7.32
N SER A 497 23.06 16.18 7.49
CA SER A 497 23.48 14.81 7.81
C SER A 497 23.20 14.41 9.27
N LEU A 498 23.02 15.39 10.16
CA LEU A 498 22.45 15.21 11.51
C LEU A 498 20.90 15.25 11.52
N LYS A 499 20.25 15.37 10.35
CA LYS A 499 18.79 15.46 10.19
C LYS A 499 18.14 16.64 10.95
N ALA A 500 18.80 17.78 11.07
CA ALA A 500 18.17 18.99 11.64
C ALA A 500 17.12 19.59 10.68
N PHE A 501 17.38 19.51 9.37
CA PHE A 501 16.46 19.86 8.30
C PHE A 501 16.77 19.06 7.03
N THR A 502 15.92 19.19 6.01
CA THR A 502 16.24 18.77 4.64
C THR A 502 15.61 19.71 3.61
N HIS A 503 16.33 19.96 2.51
CA HIS A 503 15.78 20.67 1.34
C HIS A 503 14.74 19.81 0.60
N ALA A 504 13.89 20.44 -0.21
CA ALA A 504 12.89 19.74 -1.00
C ALA A 504 13.52 18.85 -2.10
N SER A 505 12.73 17.91 -2.62
CA SER A 505 13.21 16.89 -3.56
C SER A 505 13.94 17.44 -4.79
N PRO A 506 13.49 18.51 -5.48
CA PRO A 506 14.21 19.06 -6.64
C PRO A 506 15.62 19.56 -6.27
N THR A 507 15.78 20.18 -5.10
CA THR A 507 17.10 20.57 -4.60
C THR A 507 18.00 19.36 -4.37
N LEU A 508 17.48 18.28 -3.75
CA LEU A 508 18.25 17.06 -3.51
C LEU A 508 18.64 16.33 -4.81
N PHE A 509 17.76 16.34 -5.82
CA PHE A 509 18.03 15.77 -7.13
C PHE A 509 19.08 16.59 -7.90
N ASN A 510 18.90 17.91 -7.99
CA ASN A 510 19.50 18.72 -9.05
C ASN A 510 20.61 19.67 -8.58
N ALA A 511 20.77 19.93 -7.27
CA ALA A 511 21.86 20.76 -6.77
C ALA A 511 23.22 20.16 -7.18
N GLY A 512 24.07 21.01 -7.76
CA GLY A 512 25.39 20.66 -8.29
C GLY A 512 25.39 19.91 -9.63
N THR A 513 24.23 19.69 -10.26
CA THR A 513 24.13 19.07 -11.60
C THR A 513 24.12 20.16 -12.71
N PRO A 514 24.32 19.84 -14.00
CA PRO A 514 24.49 20.84 -15.07
C PRO A 514 23.33 21.83 -15.27
N HIS A 515 22.10 21.44 -14.90
CA HIS A 515 20.92 22.30 -14.97
C HIS A 515 20.19 22.25 -13.62
N PRO A 516 20.66 23.01 -12.62
CA PRO A 516 20.21 22.87 -11.24
C PRO A 516 18.86 23.58 -11.02
N GLN A 517 17.78 22.99 -11.54
CA GLN A 517 16.42 23.39 -11.20
C GLN A 517 16.09 22.84 -9.80
N MET A 518 16.00 23.72 -8.81
CA MET A 518 15.92 23.38 -7.38
C MET A 518 14.61 23.85 -6.73
N SER A 519 13.85 24.73 -7.38
CA SER A 519 12.54 25.21 -6.93
C SER A 519 11.45 24.14 -7.11
N SER A 520 10.45 24.11 -6.23
CA SER A 520 9.49 22.99 -6.20
C SER A 520 8.14 23.26 -6.84
N CYS A 521 7.71 24.52 -6.84
CA CYS A 521 6.36 24.93 -7.21
C CYS A 521 6.40 26.23 -8.00
N PHE A 522 5.49 26.33 -8.97
CA PHE A 522 5.33 27.49 -9.84
C PHE A 522 3.85 27.94 -9.83
N LEU A 523 3.61 29.25 -9.77
CA LEU A 523 2.28 29.84 -9.91
C LEU A 523 2.21 30.60 -11.22
N VAL A 524 1.32 30.18 -12.10
CA VAL A 524 1.16 30.69 -13.45
C VAL A 524 -0.17 31.43 -13.54
N THR A 525 -0.13 32.65 -14.08
CA THR A 525 -1.33 33.37 -14.53
C THR A 525 -1.52 33.10 -16.02
N MET A 526 -2.76 32.77 -16.41
CA MET A 526 -3.14 32.69 -17.82
C MET A 526 -2.87 34.04 -18.50
N GLN A 527 -2.05 34.05 -19.55
CA GLN A 527 -1.53 35.30 -20.11
C GLN A 527 -2.64 36.22 -20.65
N ASP A 528 -3.62 35.66 -21.36
CA ASP A 528 -4.74 36.39 -21.96
C ASP A 528 -5.91 35.45 -22.29
N ASP A 529 -7.12 36.01 -22.47
CA ASP A 529 -8.34 35.33 -22.94
C ASP A 529 -8.35 35.21 -24.48
N SER A 530 -7.26 34.67 -25.02
CA SER A 530 -7.03 34.44 -26.45
C SER A 530 -6.32 33.11 -26.70
N ILE A 531 -6.40 32.60 -27.93
CA ILE A 531 -5.75 31.34 -28.30
C ILE A 531 -4.22 31.44 -28.15
N GLU A 532 -3.63 32.59 -28.48
CA GLU A 532 -2.19 32.83 -28.30
C GLU A 532 -1.80 32.76 -26.82
N GLY A 533 -2.46 33.55 -25.95
CA GLY A 533 -2.21 33.53 -24.51
C GLY A 533 -2.42 32.16 -23.86
N ILE A 534 -3.45 31.40 -24.30
CA ILE A 534 -3.71 30.03 -23.84
C ILE A 534 -2.57 29.08 -24.21
N TYR A 535 -2.09 29.12 -25.46
CA TYR A 535 -1.05 28.20 -25.93
C TYR A 535 0.36 28.58 -25.42
N ASP A 536 0.67 29.87 -25.22
CA ASP A 536 1.92 30.27 -24.55
C ASP A 536 1.91 29.94 -23.06
N THR A 537 0.75 30.02 -22.39
CA THR A 537 0.56 29.49 -21.03
C THR A 537 0.77 27.98 -20.98
N LEU A 538 0.22 27.23 -21.94
CA LEU A 538 0.39 25.77 -22.04
C LEU A 538 1.85 25.37 -22.29
N LYS A 539 2.55 26.08 -23.18
CA LYS A 539 3.99 25.92 -23.47
C LYS A 539 4.84 26.19 -22.23
N SER A 540 4.54 27.26 -21.48
CA SER A 540 5.19 27.56 -20.22
C SER A 540 4.99 26.44 -19.20
N CYS A 541 3.77 25.91 -19.09
CA CYS A 541 3.47 24.77 -18.23
C CYS A 541 4.24 23.50 -18.63
N ALA A 542 4.37 23.23 -19.94
CA ALA A 542 5.13 22.10 -20.45
C ALA A 542 6.64 22.23 -20.13
N LEU A 543 7.23 23.43 -20.29
CA LEU A 543 8.64 23.69 -19.95
C LEU A 543 8.92 23.54 -18.46
N ILE A 544 8.03 24.05 -17.60
CA ILE A 544 8.11 23.89 -16.13
C ILE A 544 8.00 22.40 -15.74
N SER A 545 6.98 21.69 -16.26
CA SER A 545 6.73 20.27 -15.96
C SER A 545 7.92 19.40 -16.38
N LYS A 546 8.53 19.66 -17.55
CA LYS A 546 9.74 18.96 -18.02
C LYS A 546 10.87 18.97 -16.99
N THR A 547 10.98 20.04 -16.21
CA THR A 547 11.97 20.20 -15.13
C THR A 547 11.49 19.78 -13.73
N ALA A 548 10.40 19.01 -13.67
CA ALA A 548 9.83 18.46 -12.44
C ALA A 548 9.15 19.45 -11.45
N GLY A 549 8.83 20.65 -11.93
CA GLY A 549 8.04 21.64 -11.19
C GLY A 549 6.54 21.29 -11.13
N GLY A 550 5.93 21.40 -9.96
CA GLY A 550 4.47 21.36 -9.81
C GLY A 550 3.84 22.72 -10.05
N ILE A 551 2.66 22.77 -10.70
CA ILE A 551 2.06 24.03 -11.17
C ILE A 551 0.74 24.31 -10.45
N GLY A 552 0.53 25.56 -10.03
CA GLY A 552 -0.80 26.14 -9.82
C GLY A 552 -1.10 27.14 -10.93
N LEU A 553 -2.22 26.99 -11.64
CA LEU A 553 -2.62 27.84 -12.77
C LEU A 553 -3.98 28.47 -12.48
N ASN A 554 -4.08 29.80 -12.48
CA ASN A 554 -5.38 30.48 -12.49
C ASN A 554 -5.91 30.65 -13.92
N ILE A 555 -7.22 30.47 -14.10
CA ILE A 555 -7.92 30.58 -15.40
C ILE A 555 -9.12 31.54 -15.33
N HIS A 556 -9.20 32.38 -14.30
CA HIS A 556 -10.35 33.24 -13.99
C HIS A 556 -10.72 34.23 -15.11
N CYS A 557 -9.77 34.57 -15.98
CA CYS A 557 -9.95 35.48 -17.09
C CYS A 557 -10.58 34.82 -18.34
N ILE A 558 -10.56 33.48 -18.46
CA ILE A 558 -11.03 32.79 -19.67
C ILE A 558 -12.55 32.86 -19.80
N ARG A 559 -13.04 33.26 -20.97
CA ARG A 559 -14.47 33.41 -21.26
C ARG A 559 -15.22 32.08 -21.18
N ALA A 560 -16.38 32.12 -20.54
CA ALA A 560 -17.22 30.94 -20.33
C ALA A 560 -17.91 30.43 -21.61
N THR A 561 -18.50 29.24 -21.53
CA THR A 561 -19.30 28.63 -22.61
C THR A 561 -20.39 29.57 -23.13
N GLY A 562 -20.59 29.63 -24.45
CA GLY A 562 -21.59 30.48 -25.09
C GLY A 562 -21.23 31.98 -25.15
N SER A 563 -20.03 32.38 -24.70
CA SER A 563 -19.57 33.78 -24.81
C SER A 563 -19.10 34.09 -26.23
N TYR A 564 -19.36 35.31 -26.70
CA TYR A 564 -19.04 35.72 -28.07
C TYR A 564 -17.53 35.70 -28.38
N ILE A 565 -17.18 35.37 -29.63
CA ILE A 565 -15.81 35.47 -30.16
C ILE A 565 -15.82 36.46 -31.33
N ALA A 566 -15.35 37.67 -31.06
CA ALA A 566 -15.06 38.66 -32.10
C ALA A 566 -14.00 38.12 -33.08
N GLY A 567 -14.19 38.39 -34.38
CA GLY A 567 -13.33 37.91 -35.46
C GLY A 567 -13.83 36.63 -36.13
N THR A 568 -14.17 35.58 -35.38
CA THR A 568 -14.73 34.34 -35.94
C THR A 568 -16.26 34.34 -36.04
N ASN A 569 -16.93 35.30 -35.39
CA ASN A 569 -18.40 35.35 -35.26
C ASN A 569 -19.01 34.08 -34.64
N GLY A 570 -18.21 33.39 -33.80
CA GLY A 570 -18.58 32.16 -33.12
C GLY A 570 -18.91 32.36 -31.64
N SER A 571 -19.24 31.25 -30.98
CA SER A 571 -19.38 31.18 -29.50
C SER A 571 -18.26 30.33 -28.91
N SER A 572 -17.82 30.69 -27.71
CA SER A 572 -16.82 29.93 -26.94
C SER A 572 -17.38 28.59 -26.47
N ASN A 573 -16.52 27.56 -26.50
CA ASN A 573 -16.80 26.26 -25.91
C ASN A 573 -16.43 26.18 -24.41
N GLY A 574 -16.07 27.32 -23.80
CA GLY A 574 -15.76 27.44 -22.37
C GLY A 574 -14.44 26.80 -21.96
N ILE A 575 -14.26 26.63 -20.65
CA ILE A 575 -12.99 26.17 -20.07
C ILE A 575 -12.73 24.66 -20.27
N VAL A 576 -13.77 23.84 -20.48
CA VAL A 576 -13.65 22.37 -20.47
C VAL A 576 -12.74 21.84 -21.60
N PRO A 577 -12.91 22.23 -22.88
CA PRO A 577 -12.02 21.75 -23.95
C PRO A 577 -10.58 22.26 -23.82
N MET A 578 -10.40 23.50 -23.32
CA MET A 578 -9.07 24.03 -23.00
C MET A 578 -8.38 23.16 -21.95
N LEU A 579 -9.07 22.83 -20.85
CA LEU A 579 -8.50 22.03 -19.77
C LEU A 579 -8.17 20.59 -20.19
N ARG A 580 -8.84 20.04 -21.21
CA ARG A 580 -8.43 18.75 -21.80
C ARG A 580 -7.09 18.82 -22.54
N ALA A 581 -6.70 19.96 -23.10
CA ALA A 581 -5.36 20.16 -23.66
C ALA A 581 -4.29 20.24 -22.55
N PHE A 582 -4.60 20.87 -21.42
CA PHE A 582 -3.73 20.88 -20.23
C PHE A 582 -3.59 19.47 -19.62
N ASP A 583 -4.68 18.70 -19.51
CA ASP A 583 -4.68 17.30 -19.04
C ASP A 583 -3.79 16.39 -19.90
N ALA A 584 -3.98 16.44 -21.22
CA ALA A 584 -3.15 15.70 -22.17
C ALA A 584 -1.67 16.13 -22.08
N THR A 585 -1.38 17.40 -21.85
CA THR A 585 -0.01 17.92 -21.69
C THR A 585 0.62 17.47 -20.38
N ALA A 586 -0.13 17.46 -19.26
CA ALA A 586 0.34 16.95 -17.97
C ALA A 586 0.72 15.46 -18.06
N ARG A 587 -0.08 14.67 -18.80
CA ARG A 587 0.19 13.24 -19.07
C ARG A 587 1.36 13.03 -20.03
N TYR A 588 1.51 13.86 -21.06
CA TYR A 588 2.57 13.76 -22.06
C TYR A 588 3.95 14.13 -21.49
N VAL A 589 4.03 15.20 -20.69
CA VAL A 589 5.28 15.67 -20.08
C VAL A 589 5.58 14.94 -18.77
N ASP A 590 5.72 13.62 -18.90
CA ASP A 590 6.34 12.70 -17.94
C ASP A 590 7.78 13.18 -17.62
N GLN A 591 8.12 13.25 -16.33
CA GLN A 591 9.36 13.89 -15.86
C GLN A 591 10.55 12.91 -15.93
N GLY A 592 10.96 12.60 -17.16
CA GLY A 592 12.20 11.86 -17.44
C GLY A 592 12.15 10.37 -17.11
N GLY A 593 11.04 9.70 -17.42
CA GLY A 593 10.86 8.25 -17.26
C GLY A 593 10.11 7.88 -15.99
N ASN A 594 8.96 8.51 -15.76
CA ASN A 594 8.06 8.33 -14.63
C ASN A 594 8.71 8.50 -13.23
N LYS A 595 9.77 9.33 -13.11
CA LYS A 595 10.32 9.68 -11.79
C LYS A 595 9.29 10.41 -10.91
N ARG A 596 8.45 11.25 -11.53
CA ARG A 596 7.31 11.96 -10.95
C ARG A 596 6.39 12.38 -12.11
N PRO A 597 5.06 12.14 -12.07
CA PRO A 597 4.15 12.60 -13.12
C PRO A 597 4.02 14.13 -13.14
N GLY A 598 3.70 14.70 -14.31
CA GLY A 598 3.24 16.09 -14.41
C GLY A 598 1.95 16.29 -13.60
N ALA A 599 1.86 17.39 -12.86
CA ALA A 599 0.74 17.65 -11.96
C ALA A 599 0.44 19.15 -11.87
N PHE A 600 -0.73 19.55 -12.36
CA PHE A 600 -1.20 20.94 -12.37
C PHE A 600 -2.46 21.05 -11.51
N ALA A 601 -2.53 22.04 -10.62
CA ALA A 601 -3.76 22.46 -9.95
C ALA A 601 -4.35 23.68 -10.66
N ILE A 602 -5.58 23.55 -11.14
CA ILE A 602 -6.31 24.62 -11.81
C ILE A 602 -7.17 25.36 -10.77
N TYR A 603 -7.09 26.68 -10.78
CA TYR A 603 -7.81 27.57 -9.87
C TYR A 603 -8.90 28.33 -10.61
N LEU A 604 -10.12 28.31 -10.05
CA LEU A 604 -11.28 29.03 -10.56
C LEU A 604 -12.02 29.75 -9.41
N GLU A 605 -12.46 31.00 -9.61
CA GLU A 605 -13.34 31.69 -8.67
C GLU A 605 -14.81 31.24 -8.84
N PRO A 606 -15.59 31.07 -7.76
CA PRO A 606 -16.91 30.44 -7.80
C PRO A 606 -18.01 31.26 -8.51
N TRP A 607 -17.73 32.48 -8.95
CA TRP A 607 -18.65 33.27 -9.80
C TRP A 607 -18.53 32.95 -11.30
N HIS A 608 -17.58 32.11 -11.72
CA HIS A 608 -17.45 31.76 -13.14
C HIS A 608 -18.62 30.90 -13.63
N PRO A 609 -19.20 31.14 -14.83
CA PRO A 609 -20.38 30.41 -15.30
C PRO A 609 -20.17 28.90 -15.47
N ASP A 610 -18.97 28.47 -15.88
CA ASP A 610 -18.60 27.06 -16.10
C ASP A 610 -18.20 26.34 -14.78
N VAL A 611 -18.46 26.93 -13.60
CA VAL A 611 -18.05 26.38 -12.30
C VAL A 611 -18.67 25.01 -11.98
N PHE A 612 -19.88 24.72 -12.46
CA PHE A 612 -20.51 23.41 -12.21
C PHE A 612 -19.81 22.31 -13.03
N GLU A 613 -19.50 22.62 -14.28
CA GLU A 613 -18.77 21.76 -15.20
C GLU A 613 -17.34 21.52 -14.71
N PHE A 614 -16.68 22.56 -14.15
CA PHE A 614 -15.38 22.47 -13.48
C PHE A 614 -15.37 21.48 -12.30
N LEU A 615 -16.41 21.48 -11.46
CA LEU A 615 -16.55 20.57 -10.32
C LEU A 615 -16.71 19.10 -10.73
N ASP A 616 -17.14 18.83 -11.95
CA ASP A 616 -17.36 17.48 -12.47
C ASP A 616 -16.14 16.90 -13.21
N LEU A 617 -15.14 17.71 -13.59
CA LEU A 617 -14.01 17.31 -14.46
C LEU A 617 -13.21 16.10 -13.94
N ARG A 618 -13.12 15.93 -12.61
CA ARG A 618 -12.39 14.82 -11.96
C ARG A 618 -13.27 13.62 -11.58
N LYS A 619 -14.59 13.69 -11.78
CA LYS A 619 -15.50 12.59 -11.42
C LYS A 619 -15.23 11.35 -12.27
N ASN A 620 -15.36 10.18 -11.65
CA ASN A 620 -15.08 8.90 -12.34
C ASN A 620 -16.17 8.57 -13.38
N HIS A 621 -17.44 8.89 -13.07
CA HIS A 621 -18.58 8.70 -13.96
C HIS A 621 -18.84 9.89 -14.89
N GLY A 622 -19.72 9.70 -15.87
CA GLY A 622 -20.09 10.68 -16.89
C GLY A 622 -19.29 10.55 -18.20
N LYS A 623 -19.58 11.44 -19.16
CA LYS A 623 -18.99 11.44 -20.50
C LYS A 623 -17.51 11.82 -20.49
N GLU A 624 -16.67 11.09 -21.20
CA GLU A 624 -15.21 11.28 -21.19
C GLU A 624 -14.77 12.59 -21.86
N GLU A 625 -15.58 13.11 -22.80
CA GLU A 625 -15.30 14.35 -23.53
C GLU A 625 -15.32 15.60 -22.64
N VAL A 626 -15.85 15.47 -21.42
CA VAL A 626 -15.97 16.51 -20.39
C VAL A 626 -15.26 16.09 -19.09
N ARG A 627 -14.14 15.37 -19.21
CA ARG A 627 -13.29 14.93 -18.08
C ARG A 627 -11.82 15.27 -18.33
N ALA A 628 -11.11 15.51 -17.24
CA ALA A 628 -9.68 15.83 -17.19
C ALA A 628 -9.14 15.41 -15.81
N ARG A 629 -8.89 14.11 -15.63
CA ARG A 629 -8.67 13.51 -14.31
C ARG A 629 -7.22 13.57 -13.82
N ASP A 630 -6.26 13.88 -14.69
CA ASP A 630 -4.85 14.07 -14.29
C ASP A 630 -4.61 15.49 -13.72
N LEU A 631 -5.53 16.42 -14.00
CA LEU A 631 -5.56 17.75 -13.39
C LEU A 631 -6.19 17.74 -11.99
N PHE A 632 -5.65 18.57 -11.12
CA PHE A 632 -6.22 18.87 -9.80
C PHE A 632 -7.03 20.17 -9.88
N TYR A 633 -8.01 20.33 -8.99
CA TYR A 633 -8.95 21.45 -9.02
C TYR A 633 -9.02 22.15 -7.67
N ALA A 634 -9.06 23.47 -7.70
CA ALA A 634 -9.09 24.33 -6.53
C ALA A 634 -10.03 25.51 -6.75
N LEU A 635 -10.75 25.89 -5.70
CA LEU A 635 -11.59 27.08 -5.70
C LEU A 635 -10.87 28.23 -4.99
N TRP A 636 -10.88 29.40 -5.63
CA TRP A 636 -10.38 30.65 -5.09
C TRP A 636 -11.58 31.49 -4.63
N ILE A 637 -11.92 31.37 -3.35
CA ILE A 637 -13.25 31.73 -2.84
C ILE A 637 -13.22 33.13 -2.20
N PRO A 638 -14.01 34.10 -2.70
CA PRO A 638 -14.23 35.37 -2.01
C PRO A 638 -15.17 35.18 -0.80
N ASP A 639 -14.98 35.98 0.24
CA ASP A 639 -15.76 35.97 1.48
C ASP A 639 -17.25 36.21 1.21
N LEU A 640 -17.57 37.04 0.20
CA LEU A 640 -18.94 37.29 -0.25
C LEU A 640 -19.67 36.00 -0.68
N PHE A 641 -18.98 35.01 -1.27
CA PHE A 641 -19.61 33.72 -1.59
C PHE A 641 -19.99 32.98 -0.31
N MET A 642 -19.08 32.92 0.67
CA MET A 642 -19.33 32.28 1.97
C MET A 642 -20.49 32.96 2.70
N GLN A 643 -20.57 34.29 2.65
CA GLN A 643 -21.70 35.07 3.18
C GLN A 643 -23.02 34.70 2.49
N ARG A 644 -23.07 34.77 1.14
CA ARG A 644 -24.29 34.43 0.36
C ARG A 644 -24.74 32.99 0.61
N VAL A 645 -23.83 32.03 0.80
CA VAL A 645 -24.16 30.65 1.19
C VAL A 645 -24.80 30.61 2.59
N GLN A 646 -24.24 31.32 3.58
CA GLN A 646 -24.77 31.37 4.95
C GLN A 646 -26.16 32.02 5.01
N GLU A 647 -26.39 33.06 4.22
CA GLU A 647 -27.64 33.83 4.17
C GLU A 647 -28.72 33.19 3.27
N ASN A 648 -28.40 32.09 2.56
CA ASN A 648 -29.22 31.51 1.49
C ASN A 648 -29.57 32.52 0.36
N GLY A 649 -28.63 33.43 0.10
CA GLY A 649 -28.72 34.42 -0.94
C GLY A 649 -28.57 33.84 -2.35
N ASP A 650 -28.86 34.68 -3.33
CA ASP A 650 -28.58 34.39 -4.73
C ASP A 650 -27.10 34.63 -5.07
N TRP A 651 -26.63 33.98 -6.11
CA TRP A 651 -25.26 34.02 -6.60
C TRP A 651 -25.29 34.16 -8.13
N PRO A 652 -25.10 35.39 -8.66
CA PRO A 652 -24.94 35.59 -10.09
C PRO A 652 -23.60 35.03 -10.57
N LEU A 653 -23.63 34.36 -11.72
CA LEU A 653 -22.44 33.88 -12.42
C LEU A 653 -22.12 34.80 -13.60
N PHE A 654 -20.87 35.22 -13.70
CA PHE A 654 -20.42 36.28 -14.58
C PHE A 654 -19.32 35.80 -15.53
N CYS A 655 -19.53 35.91 -16.84
CA CYS A 655 -18.43 35.69 -17.79
C CYS A 655 -17.38 36.80 -17.61
N PRO A 656 -16.08 36.48 -17.45
CA PRO A 656 -15.04 37.50 -17.24
C PRO A 656 -14.89 38.48 -18.40
N HIS A 657 -15.30 38.09 -19.63
CA HIS A 657 -15.34 39.01 -20.78
C HIS A 657 -16.45 40.08 -20.66
N GLU A 658 -17.55 39.77 -19.98
CA GLU A 658 -18.71 40.66 -19.82
C GLU A 658 -18.67 41.44 -18.49
N ALA A 659 -18.01 40.87 -17.48
CA ALA A 659 -17.76 41.43 -16.15
C ALA A 659 -16.24 41.41 -15.82
N PRO A 660 -15.42 42.18 -16.54
CA PRO A 660 -13.97 42.16 -16.38
C PRO A 660 -13.50 42.68 -15.01
N GLY A 661 -12.28 42.31 -14.63
CA GLY A 661 -11.63 42.84 -13.43
C GLY A 661 -12.02 42.18 -12.10
N LEU A 662 -13.05 41.34 -12.03
CA LEU A 662 -13.42 40.64 -10.78
C LEU A 662 -12.28 39.81 -10.17
N HIS A 663 -11.38 39.26 -10.99
CA HIS A 663 -10.19 38.53 -10.54
C HIS A 663 -8.97 39.43 -10.26
N GLU A 664 -9.07 40.73 -10.54
CA GLU A 664 -8.03 41.74 -10.28
C GLU A 664 -8.24 42.49 -8.96
N VAL A 665 -9.38 42.31 -8.29
CA VAL A 665 -9.74 42.95 -7.01
C VAL A 665 -10.16 41.90 -5.96
N TRP A 666 -10.08 42.28 -4.68
CA TRP A 666 -10.45 41.44 -3.53
C TRP A 666 -11.14 42.28 -2.43
N GLY A 667 -11.76 41.63 -1.45
CA GLY A 667 -12.45 42.27 -0.33
C GLY A 667 -13.53 43.27 -0.78
N LYS A 668 -13.51 44.47 -0.20
CA LYS A 668 -14.53 45.50 -0.49
C LYS A 668 -14.55 45.96 -1.96
N GLU A 669 -13.39 46.07 -2.60
CA GLU A 669 -13.32 46.46 -4.02
C GLU A 669 -13.96 45.39 -4.91
N PHE A 670 -13.80 44.11 -4.54
CA PHE A 670 -14.51 43.00 -5.18
C PHE A 670 -16.02 43.07 -4.94
N GLU A 671 -16.47 43.29 -3.70
CA GLU A 671 -17.90 43.42 -3.37
C GLU A 671 -18.57 44.56 -4.16
N GLU A 672 -17.95 45.75 -4.20
CA GLU A 672 -18.46 46.91 -4.91
C GLU A 672 -18.60 46.67 -6.42
N LEU A 673 -17.59 46.04 -7.04
CA LEU A 673 -17.58 45.68 -8.46
C LEU A 673 -18.59 44.55 -8.77
N PHE A 674 -18.68 43.54 -7.90
CA PHE A 674 -19.63 42.44 -8.01
C PHE A 674 -21.08 42.94 -7.94
N PHE A 675 -21.41 43.75 -6.93
CA PHE A 675 -22.77 44.32 -6.80
C PHE A 675 -23.09 45.32 -7.92
N LYS A 676 -22.09 45.99 -8.51
CA LYS A 676 -22.28 46.80 -9.71
C LYS A 676 -22.73 45.93 -10.89
N TYR A 677 -22.03 44.83 -11.18
CA TYR A 677 -22.41 43.93 -12.27
C TYR A 677 -23.71 43.16 -12.02
N GLU A 678 -24.04 42.88 -10.75
CA GLU A 678 -25.34 42.34 -10.33
C GLU A 678 -26.49 43.33 -10.64
N ARG A 679 -26.33 44.61 -10.28
CA ARG A 679 -27.31 45.67 -10.60
C ARG A 679 -27.43 45.97 -12.09
N GLU A 680 -26.34 45.87 -12.84
CA GLU A 680 -26.31 46.05 -14.29
C GLU A 680 -26.86 44.83 -15.06
N GLY A 681 -27.23 43.75 -14.38
CA GLY A 681 -27.84 42.56 -14.99
C GLY A 681 -26.88 41.74 -15.86
N ARG A 682 -25.55 41.85 -15.67
CA ARG A 682 -24.54 41.16 -16.49
C ARG A 682 -24.38 39.66 -16.22
N ALA A 683 -25.22 39.08 -15.37
CA ALA A 683 -25.12 37.68 -14.99
C ALA A 683 -25.58 36.77 -16.14
N LYS A 684 -24.74 35.80 -16.55
CA LYS A 684 -25.13 34.74 -17.49
C LYS A 684 -26.24 33.85 -16.94
N ARG A 685 -26.19 33.60 -15.63
CA ARG A 685 -27.08 32.71 -14.87
C ARG A 685 -27.05 33.13 -13.42
N VAL A 686 -28.20 33.15 -12.74
CA VAL A 686 -28.27 33.33 -11.28
C VAL A 686 -28.67 31.98 -10.66
N VAL A 687 -27.96 31.56 -9.61
CA VAL A 687 -28.26 30.34 -8.84
C VAL A 687 -28.38 30.68 -7.37
N LYS A 688 -29.04 29.84 -6.56
CA LYS A 688 -28.89 29.94 -5.10
C LYS A 688 -27.45 29.60 -4.72
N ALA A 689 -26.83 30.40 -3.86
CA ALA A 689 -25.45 30.17 -3.40
C ALA A 689 -25.29 28.76 -2.79
N GLN A 690 -26.29 28.32 -2.01
CA GLN A 690 -26.33 26.97 -1.44
C GLN A 690 -26.40 25.85 -2.50
N LYS A 691 -26.97 26.08 -3.69
CA LYS A 691 -26.98 25.09 -4.77
C LYS A 691 -25.55 24.80 -5.25
N LEU A 692 -24.77 25.85 -5.49
CA LEU A 692 -23.36 25.70 -5.85
C LEU A 692 -22.57 25.09 -4.67
N TRP A 693 -22.84 25.51 -3.44
CA TRP A 693 -22.24 24.93 -2.25
C TRP A 693 -22.41 23.41 -2.17
N TYR A 694 -23.63 22.87 -2.35
CA TYR A 694 -23.83 21.43 -2.34
C TYR A 694 -23.04 20.72 -3.44
N SER A 695 -23.01 21.24 -4.67
CA SER A 695 -22.19 20.66 -5.74
C SER A 695 -20.67 20.66 -5.44
N ILE A 696 -20.17 21.64 -4.68
CA ILE A 696 -18.79 21.65 -4.18
C ILE A 696 -18.59 20.48 -3.19
N LEU A 697 -19.53 20.29 -2.26
CA LEU A 697 -19.44 19.19 -1.28
C LEU A 697 -19.57 17.81 -1.94
N ASP A 698 -20.47 17.65 -2.89
CA ASP A 698 -20.66 16.41 -3.67
C ASP A 698 -19.34 16.02 -4.35
N SER A 699 -18.71 16.96 -5.07
CA SER A 699 -17.41 16.75 -5.71
C SER A 699 -16.31 16.38 -4.70
N GLN A 700 -16.31 17.00 -3.51
CA GLN A 700 -15.34 16.69 -2.44
C GLN A 700 -15.52 15.27 -1.89
N VAL A 701 -16.75 14.82 -1.68
CA VAL A 701 -17.05 13.46 -1.22
C VAL A 701 -16.68 12.43 -2.28
N GLU A 702 -16.93 12.71 -3.57
CA GLU A 702 -16.63 11.81 -4.67
C GLU A 702 -15.12 11.74 -5.04
N THR A 703 -14.41 12.87 -5.01
CA THR A 703 -13.07 13.01 -5.63
C THR A 703 -11.95 13.43 -4.67
N GLY A 704 -12.30 13.87 -3.45
CA GLY A 704 -11.37 14.46 -2.47
C GLY A 704 -11.04 15.95 -2.71
N GLY A 705 -11.60 16.57 -3.75
CA GLY A 705 -11.48 17.99 -4.09
C GLY A 705 -12.78 18.56 -4.69
N PRO A 706 -12.86 19.85 -5.06
CA PRO A 706 -11.74 20.77 -5.18
C PRO A 706 -11.17 21.20 -3.82
N PHE A 707 -9.93 21.68 -3.87
CA PHE A 707 -9.27 22.34 -2.75
C PHE A 707 -9.99 23.66 -2.42
N MET A 708 -9.96 24.07 -1.15
CA MET A 708 -10.68 25.24 -0.65
C MET A 708 -9.70 26.30 -0.16
N LEU A 709 -9.60 27.42 -0.89
CA LEU A 709 -8.78 28.56 -0.51
C LEU A 709 -9.61 29.84 -0.49
N TYR A 710 -9.33 30.71 0.47
CA TYR A 710 -10.09 31.93 0.72
C TYR A 710 -9.29 33.14 0.20
N LYS A 711 -9.74 33.69 -0.93
CA LYS A 711 -9.11 34.76 -1.69
C LYS A 711 -8.78 35.98 -0.82
N ASP A 712 -9.74 36.41 -0.01
CA ASP A 712 -9.63 37.64 0.75
C ASP A 712 -8.69 37.47 1.96
N HIS A 713 -8.76 36.34 2.67
CA HIS A 713 -7.77 35.99 3.71
C HIS A 713 -6.34 35.83 3.16
N ALA A 714 -6.20 35.32 1.93
CA ALA A 714 -4.91 35.15 1.29
C ALA A 714 -4.29 36.51 0.92
N ASN A 715 -5.06 37.39 0.29
CA ASN A 715 -4.63 38.72 -0.12
C ASN A 715 -4.40 39.67 1.07
N ALA A 716 -5.39 39.81 1.97
CA ALA A 716 -5.33 40.73 3.12
C ALA A 716 -4.17 40.46 4.10
N LYS A 717 -3.59 39.25 4.03
CA LYS A 717 -2.56 38.76 4.96
C LYS A 717 -1.34 38.23 4.22
N SER A 718 -1.05 38.80 3.05
CA SER A 718 0.20 38.57 2.31
C SER A 718 1.11 39.80 2.40
N ASN A 719 2.39 39.58 2.64
CA ASN A 719 3.39 40.65 2.56
C ASN A 719 3.63 41.13 1.11
N GLN A 720 3.07 40.44 0.11
CA GLN A 720 3.10 40.82 -1.31
C GLN A 720 1.87 41.63 -1.76
N GLN A 721 0.96 42.02 -0.87
CA GLN A 721 -0.27 42.75 -1.25
C GLN A 721 -0.02 44.11 -1.96
N ASN A 722 1.21 44.62 -1.96
CA ASN A 722 1.62 45.82 -2.70
C ASN A 722 1.91 45.58 -4.20
N LEU A 723 1.92 44.32 -4.66
CA LEU A 723 2.15 43.97 -6.07
C LEU A 723 0.86 43.98 -6.90
N GLY A 724 -0.28 43.68 -6.25
CA GLY A 724 -1.58 43.50 -6.88
C GLY A 724 -2.31 42.30 -6.27
N THR A 725 -3.44 41.92 -6.87
CA THR A 725 -4.25 40.79 -6.40
C THR A 725 -3.59 39.46 -6.72
N ILE A 726 -3.39 38.64 -5.69
CA ILE A 726 -2.96 37.24 -5.77
C ILE A 726 -4.17 36.40 -6.21
N LYS A 727 -3.98 35.62 -7.29
CA LYS A 727 -5.05 34.94 -8.04
C LYS A 727 -5.15 33.44 -7.74
N ASN A 728 -4.14 32.82 -7.18
CA ASN A 728 -4.15 31.39 -6.83
C ASN A 728 -3.08 31.03 -5.81
N SER A 729 -3.04 29.74 -5.49
CA SER A 729 -1.92 29.08 -4.83
C SER A 729 -1.24 28.09 -5.79
N ASN A 730 -0.15 27.46 -5.37
CA ASN A 730 0.51 26.33 -6.06
C ASN A 730 -0.32 25.01 -6.06
N LEU A 731 0.26 23.94 -6.61
CA LEU A 731 -0.23 22.56 -6.60
C LEU A 731 -0.63 22.02 -5.20
N CYS A 732 0.08 22.41 -4.15
CA CYS A 732 -0.08 21.83 -2.80
C CYS A 732 -0.78 22.75 -1.79
N THR A 733 -1.29 23.90 -2.23
CA THR A 733 -2.11 24.85 -1.44
C THR A 733 -1.41 25.59 -0.29
N GLU A 734 -0.08 25.58 -0.21
CA GLU A 734 0.72 26.29 0.80
C GLU A 734 1.34 27.60 0.33
N ILE A 735 1.44 27.85 -0.98
CA ILE A 735 2.16 29.01 -1.55
C ILE A 735 1.21 30.10 -2.00
N ILE A 736 1.35 31.31 -1.44
CA ILE A 736 0.49 32.47 -1.70
C ILE A 736 1.37 33.61 -2.21
N GLU A 737 1.79 33.48 -3.46
CA GLU A 737 2.69 34.39 -4.17
C GLU A 737 1.95 35.06 -5.34
N TYR A 738 2.31 36.32 -5.65
CA TYR A 738 1.77 37.07 -6.79
C TYR A 738 2.26 36.48 -8.14
N SER A 739 1.38 36.49 -9.15
CA SER A 739 1.73 36.08 -10.52
C SER A 739 0.97 36.88 -11.57
N ALA A 740 1.65 37.22 -12.66
CA ALA A 740 1.17 38.03 -13.78
C ALA A 740 1.60 37.40 -15.13
N PRO A 741 1.15 37.90 -16.29
CA PRO A 741 1.58 37.37 -17.59
C PRO A 741 3.10 37.37 -17.81
N ASP A 742 3.84 38.28 -17.18
CA ASP A 742 5.29 38.45 -17.22
C ASP A 742 6.03 37.94 -15.96
N GLU A 743 5.29 37.43 -14.96
CA GLU A 743 5.79 36.93 -13.68
C GLU A 743 5.15 35.60 -13.29
N VAL A 744 5.92 34.52 -13.38
CA VAL A 744 5.54 33.21 -12.84
C VAL A 744 6.16 33.09 -11.45
N ALA A 745 5.35 33.01 -10.40
CA ALA A 745 5.88 32.90 -9.04
C ALA A 745 6.60 31.56 -8.83
N VAL A 746 7.61 31.52 -7.95
CA VAL A 746 8.54 30.38 -7.81
C VAL A 746 8.88 30.14 -6.35
N CYS A 747 8.50 28.99 -5.81
CA CYS A 747 8.80 28.68 -4.42
C CYS A 747 9.99 27.73 -4.20
N ASN A 748 10.86 28.15 -3.27
CA ASN A 748 12.10 27.51 -2.88
C ASN A 748 11.91 26.91 -1.48
N LEU A 749 11.89 25.58 -1.39
CA LEU A 749 11.31 24.85 -0.26
C LEU A 749 12.33 24.06 0.56
N ALA A 750 12.20 24.11 1.89
CA ALA A 750 12.89 23.20 2.81
C ALA A 750 12.08 22.96 4.09
N SER A 751 12.31 21.82 4.74
CA SER A 751 11.55 21.38 5.91
C SER A 751 12.45 21.08 7.11
N ILE A 752 12.07 21.63 8.27
CA ILE A 752 12.75 21.44 9.55
C ILE A 752 12.22 20.17 10.23
N ALA A 753 13.12 19.32 10.73
CA ALA A 753 12.75 18.07 11.39
C ALA A 753 12.54 18.29 12.91
N LEU A 754 11.31 18.56 13.31
CA LEU A 754 10.97 18.95 14.69
C LEU A 754 11.45 17.97 15.78
N PRO A 755 11.47 16.64 15.58
CA PRO A 755 12.00 15.71 16.58
C PRO A 755 13.48 15.91 16.93
N SER A 756 14.29 16.43 16.00
CA SER A 756 15.73 16.65 16.18
C SER A 756 16.06 17.76 17.19
N TYR A 757 15.05 18.54 17.62
CA TYR A 757 15.18 19.63 18.59
C TYR A 757 14.74 19.23 20.01
N ILE A 758 14.37 17.96 20.22
CA ILE A 758 14.01 17.45 21.55
C ILE A 758 15.26 16.92 22.25
N LYS A 759 15.62 17.53 23.38
CA LYS A 759 16.77 17.16 24.22
C LYS A 759 16.27 16.96 25.65
N ASN A 760 16.61 15.84 26.27
CA ASN A 760 16.24 15.50 27.66
C ASN A 760 14.74 15.65 27.98
N GLY A 761 13.86 15.37 27.01
CA GLY A 761 12.40 15.52 27.17
C GLY A 761 11.88 16.95 27.10
N GLN A 762 12.69 17.91 26.62
CA GLN A 762 12.29 19.31 26.41
C GLN A 762 12.59 19.75 24.97
N PHE A 763 11.86 20.77 24.49
CA PHE A 763 12.03 21.32 23.14
C PHE A 763 13.02 22.50 23.14
N ASP A 764 14.09 22.41 22.34
CA ASP A 764 15.16 23.40 22.25
C ASP A 764 14.84 24.48 21.18
N PHE A 765 14.09 25.49 21.59
CA PHE A 765 13.72 26.64 20.74
C PHE A 765 14.94 27.47 20.29
N ASN A 766 16.02 27.51 21.07
CA ASN A 766 17.24 28.25 20.71
C ASN A 766 17.97 27.58 19.55
N GLU A 767 18.04 26.25 19.55
CA GLU A 767 18.61 25.50 18.44
C GLU A 767 17.71 25.53 17.19
N LEU A 768 16.39 25.47 17.37
CA LEU A 768 15.42 25.66 16.28
C LEU A 768 15.61 27.03 15.61
N HIS A 769 15.74 28.09 16.40
CA HIS A 769 15.98 29.45 15.89
C HIS A 769 17.25 29.52 15.06
N LYS A 770 18.41 29.11 15.61
CA LYS A 770 19.70 29.10 14.89
C LYS A 770 19.64 28.36 13.57
N VAL A 771 19.11 27.13 13.56
CA VAL A 771 19.06 26.30 12.35
C VAL A 771 18.10 26.90 11.32
N THR A 772 17.00 27.53 11.75
CA THR A 772 16.10 28.24 10.85
C THR A 772 16.80 29.42 10.15
N LYS A 773 17.71 30.14 10.84
CA LYS A 773 18.54 31.18 10.19
C LYS A 773 19.45 30.58 9.11
N VAL A 774 20.12 29.46 9.38
CA VAL A 774 20.91 28.74 8.36
C VAL A 774 20.04 28.40 7.15
N LEU A 775 18.86 27.83 7.40
CA LEU A 775 17.97 27.39 6.32
C LEU A 775 17.42 28.55 5.49
N THR A 776 17.14 29.69 6.13
CA THR A 776 16.77 30.96 5.48
C THR A 776 17.87 31.42 4.52
N ARG A 777 19.14 31.42 4.95
CA ARG A 777 20.29 31.75 4.10
C ARG A 777 20.43 30.77 2.93
N ASN A 778 20.27 29.47 3.17
CA ASN A 778 20.36 28.45 2.12
C ASN A 778 19.26 28.63 1.05
N LEU A 779 18.01 28.87 1.46
CA LEU A 779 16.91 29.12 0.53
C LEU A 779 17.08 30.44 -0.23
N ASN A 780 17.52 31.52 0.42
CA ASN A 780 17.84 32.76 -0.27
C ASN A 780 18.98 32.58 -1.28
N ARG A 781 19.98 31.74 -0.99
CA ARG A 781 21.08 31.45 -1.91
C ARG A 781 20.61 30.63 -3.11
N ILE A 782 19.70 29.67 -2.91
CA ILE A 782 19.11 28.87 -3.99
C ILE A 782 18.50 29.75 -5.08
N ILE A 783 17.89 30.89 -4.74
CA ILE A 783 17.32 31.84 -5.71
C ILE A 783 18.36 32.27 -6.76
N ASP A 784 19.60 32.53 -6.36
CA ASP A 784 20.65 33.04 -7.25
C ASP A 784 21.32 31.94 -8.08
N VAL A 785 21.33 30.69 -7.60
CA VAL A 785 21.98 29.54 -8.26
C VAL A 785 21.01 28.60 -8.99
N ASN A 786 19.70 28.86 -8.91
CA ASN A 786 18.66 28.06 -9.54
C ASN A 786 18.63 28.25 -11.07
N TYR A 787 18.47 27.15 -11.82
CA TYR A 787 18.12 27.20 -13.24
C TYR A 787 16.61 27.39 -13.41
N TYR A 788 16.20 28.46 -14.11
CA TYR A 788 14.79 28.77 -14.37
C TYR A 788 14.36 28.26 -15.75
N PRO A 789 13.26 27.47 -15.86
CA PRO A 789 12.83 26.89 -17.14
C PRO A 789 12.14 27.92 -18.07
N VAL A 790 11.68 29.05 -17.53
CA VAL A 790 11.01 30.15 -18.24
C VAL A 790 11.50 31.49 -17.67
N LYS A 791 11.45 32.58 -18.44
CA LYS A 791 12.05 33.87 -18.08
C LYS A 791 11.26 34.59 -16.98
N GLU A 792 9.94 34.47 -17.05
CA GLU A 792 8.93 35.02 -16.16
C GLU A 792 9.15 34.51 -14.72
N ALA A 793 9.66 33.28 -14.59
CA ALA A 793 10.04 32.65 -13.33
C ALA A 793 11.32 33.24 -12.73
N TYR A 794 12.31 33.58 -13.57
CA TYR A 794 13.51 34.30 -13.14
C TYR A 794 13.16 35.73 -12.69
N ASN A 795 12.33 36.44 -13.47
CA ASN A 795 11.88 37.81 -13.17
C ASN A 795 11.26 37.88 -11.77
N SER A 796 10.20 37.09 -11.53
CA SER A 796 9.47 37.08 -10.26
C SER A 796 10.37 36.72 -9.07
N ASN A 797 11.13 35.62 -9.18
CA ASN A 797 11.95 35.17 -8.05
C ASN A 797 13.10 36.13 -7.72
N MET A 798 13.68 36.84 -8.71
CA MET A 798 14.70 37.85 -8.44
C MET A 798 14.11 39.14 -7.84
N ARG A 799 12.91 39.53 -8.25
CA ARG A 799 12.22 40.78 -7.83
C ARG A 799 11.59 40.71 -6.43
N HIS A 800 11.11 39.54 -6.03
CA HIS A 800 10.39 39.33 -4.76
C HIS A 800 11.13 38.40 -3.79
N ARG A 801 12.01 37.53 -4.30
CA ARG A 801 12.83 36.59 -3.53
C ARG A 801 12.09 35.75 -2.48
N PRO A 802 10.90 35.18 -2.74
CA PRO A 802 10.18 34.36 -1.76
C PRO A 802 10.87 33.03 -1.46
N ILE A 803 10.70 32.56 -0.23
CA ILE A 803 11.10 31.24 0.22
C ILE A 803 9.96 30.58 1.02
N GLY A 804 10.02 29.25 1.16
CA GLY A 804 9.04 28.47 1.93
C GLY A 804 9.71 27.53 2.93
N LEU A 805 9.86 28.01 4.16
CA LEU A 805 10.25 27.21 5.32
C LEU A 805 9.04 26.43 5.83
N GLY A 806 9.17 25.10 5.88
CA GLY A 806 8.18 24.18 6.44
C GLY A 806 8.72 23.35 7.59
N VAL A 807 7.91 22.42 8.06
CA VAL A 807 8.26 21.48 9.14
C VAL A 807 7.97 20.04 8.72
N GLN A 808 8.46 19.08 9.48
CA GLN A 808 8.06 17.68 9.45
C GLN A 808 8.19 17.04 10.83
N GLY A 809 7.43 15.97 11.07
CA GLY A 809 7.46 15.23 12.32
C GLY A 809 6.82 15.96 13.51
N LEU A 810 5.79 16.78 13.30
CA LEU A 810 5.07 17.40 14.43
C LEU A 810 4.42 16.35 15.34
N ALA A 811 3.80 15.30 14.76
CA ALA A 811 3.22 14.21 15.52
C ALA A 811 4.28 13.40 16.29
N ASP A 812 5.45 13.14 15.68
CA ASP A 812 6.59 12.52 16.36
C ASP A 812 7.07 13.37 17.54
N ALA A 813 7.18 14.70 17.35
CA ALA A 813 7.60 15.61 18.40
C ALA A 813 6.61 15.65 19.58
N PHE A 814 5.30 15.66 19.29
CA PHE A 814 4.26 15.54 20.31
C PHE A 814 4.31 14.19 21.04
N GLN A 815 4.50 13.08 20.33
CA GLN A 815 4.58 11.74 20.94
C GLN A 815 5.84 11.56 21.80
N LEU A 816 6.99 12.10 21.37
CA LEU A 816 8.23 12.15 22.13
C LEU A 816 8.10 12.98 23.42
N LEU A 817 7.36 14.09 23.39
CA LEU A 817 7.10 14.96 24.56
C LEU A 817 5.89 14.52 25.40
N ARG A 818 5.24 13.40 25.05
CA ARG A 818 4.05 12.86 25.74
C ARG A 818 2.81 13.77 25.67
N PHE A 819 2.69 14.60 24.65
CA PHE A 819 1.55 15.51 24.46
C PHE A 819 0.53 14.91 23.47
N PRO A 820 -0.70 14.55 23.91
CA PRO A 820 -1.79 14.22 22.99
C PRO A 820 -2.05 15.36 22.02
N PHE A 821 -2.41 15.05 20.76
CA PHE A 821 -2.57 16.08 19.71
C PHE A 821 -3.65 17.14 20.03
N SER A 822 -4.60 16.81 20.90
CA SER A 822 -5.67 17.69 21.39
C SER A 822 -5.42 18.31 22.78
N SER A 823 -4.20 18.22 23.31
CA SER A 823 -3.81 18.85 24.57
C SER A 823 -3.49 20.35 24.39
N GLU A 824 -3.65 21.13 25.46
CA GLU A 824 -3.27 22.56 25.43
C GLU A 824 -1.74 22.72 25.40
N GLU A 825 -0.99 21.74 25.90
CA GLU A 825 0.47 21.63 25.80
C GLU A 825 0.93 21.49 24.33
N ALA A 826 0.32 20.55 23.58
CA ALA A 826 0.57 20.43 22.13
C ALA A 826 0.20 21.71 21.37
N ARG A 827 -0.88 22.38 21.80
CA ARG A 827 -1.34 23.64 21.21
C ARG A 827 -0.41 24.82 21.47
N LEU A 828 0.09 24.95 22.69
CA LEU A 828 1.09 25.96 23.06
C LEU A 828 2.41 25.70 22.31
N LEU A 829 2.88 24.45 22.29
CA LEU A 829 4.09 24.05 21.57
C LEU A 829 3.97 24.33 20.06
N ASN A 830 2.81 24.05 19.45
CA ASN A 830 2.52 24.41 18.05
C ASN A 830 2.71 25.93 17.82
N LYS A 831 2.17 26.79 18.69
CA LYS A 831 2.39 28.25 18.59
C LYS A 831 3.88 28.59 18.69
N GLN A 832 4.55 28.11 19.74
CA GLN A 832 5.94 28.45 20.02
C GLN A 832 6.92 27.97 18.93
N ILE A 833 6.68 26.81 18.31
CA ILE A 833 7.48 26.31 17.18
C ILE A 833 7.38 27.26 15.99
N PHE A 834 6.16 27.60 15.55
CA PHE A 834 5.97 28.46 14.37
C PHE A 834 6.34 29.92 14.64
N GLU A 835 6.10 30.43 15.86
CA GLU A 835 6.61 31.72 16.30
C GLU A 835 8.15 31.78 16.22
N THR A 836 8.84 30.74 16.71
CA THR A 836 10.31 30.64 16.66
C THR A 836 10.83 30.60 15.22
N ILE A 837 10.20 29.81 14.34
CA ILE A 837 10.58 29.70 12.93
C ILE A 837 10.41 31.06 12.24
N TYR A 838 9.27 31.72 12.42
CA TYR A 838 9.01 33.02 11.79
C TYR A 838 9.95 34.11 12.32
N HIS A 839 10.19 34.15 13.64
CA HIS A 839 11.12 35.09 14.27
C HIS A 839 12.55 34.94 13.72
N ALA A 840 13.05 33.70 13.64
CA ALA A 840 14.35 33.39 13.08
C ALA A 840 14.48 33.73 11.58
N ALA A 841 13.43 33.45 10.79
CA ALA A 841 13.42 33.73 9.37
C ALA A 841 13.40 35.24 9.08
N VAL A 842 12.58 36.01 9.82
CA VAL A 842 12.53 37.47 9.71
C VAL A 842 13.87 38.08 10.14
N GLU A 843 14.47 37.63 11.24
CA GLU A 843 15.79 38.12 11.66
C GLU A 843 16.87 37.80 10.62
N SER A 844 16.96 36.56 10.14
CA SER A 844 17.97 36.19 9.14
C SER A 844 17.75 36.87 7.79
N SER A 845 16.50 37.16 7.40
CA SER A 845 16.22 37.92 6.18
C SER A 845 16.56 39.40 6.34
N SER A 846 16.46 39.96 7.55
CA SER A 846 16.91 41.32 7.86
C SER A 846 18.44 41.46 7.93
N GLU A 847 19.13 40.42 8.43
CA GLU A 847 20.60 40.31 8.36
C GLU A 847 21.08 40.25 6.91
N LEU A 848 20.45 39.43 6.07
CA LEU A 848 20.74 39.38 4.63
C LEU A 848 20.41 40.70 3.91
N ALA A 849 19.41 41.46 4.37
CA ALA A 849 19.08 42.77 3.82
C ALA A 849 20.15 43.82 4.14
N GLN A 850 20.76 43.74 5.32
CA GLN A 850 21.90 44.58 5.69
C GLN A 850 23.15 44.30 4.84
N GLU A 851 23.37 43.03 4.45
CA GLU A 851 24.52 42.61 3.65
C GLU A 851 24.33 42.87 2.14
N PHE A 852 23.16 42.54 1.59
CA PHE A 852 22.91 42.53 0.14
C PHE A 852 21.87 43.56 -0.35
N GLY A 853 21.32 44.36 0.54
CA GLY A 853 20.16 45.21 0.29
C GLY A 853 18.82 44.45 0.37
N VAL A 854 17.72 45.20 0.48
CA VAL A 854 16.36 44.63 0.44
C VAL A 854 16.03 43.97 -0.91
N TYR A 855 14.95 43.18 -0.98
CA TYR A 855 14.40 42.80 -2.29
C TYR A 855 13.77 44.01 -2.99
N GLU A 856 13.78 44.02 -4.32
CA GLU A 856 13.43 45.18 -5.16
C GLU A 856 12.06 45.78 -4.81
N SER A 857 11.07 44.91 -4.58
CA SER A 857 9.68 45.27 -4.30
C SER A 857 9.34 45.43 -2.81
N TYR A 858 10.33 45.62 -1.94
CA TYR A 858 10.14 45.77 -0.50
C TYR A 858 9.32 47.01 -0.13
N HIS A 859 9.58 48.14 -0.77
CA HIS A 859 8.90 49.40 -0.43
C HIS A 859 7.41 49.34 -0.78
N GLY A 860 6.57 49.62 0.22
CA GLY A 860 5.10 49.55 0.11
C GLY A 860 4.48 48.28 0.71
N SER A 861 5.27 47.21 0.90
CA SER A 861 4.86 45.99 1.60
C SER A 861 4.44 46.26 3.06
N PRO A 862 3.59 45.40 3.67
CA PRO A 862 3.33 45.39 5.11
C PRO A 862 4.59 45.46 5.97
N ALA A 863 5.61 44.66 5.67
CA ALA A 863 6.87 44.64 6.42
C ALA A 863 7.57 46.01 6.39
N SER A 864 7.57 46.71 5.25
CA SER A 864 8.09 48.08 5.13
C SER A 864 7.31 49.13 5.92
N LYS A 865 6.09 48.79 6.37
CA LYS A 865 5.22 49.59 7.24
C LYS A 865 5.26 49.12 8.71
N GLY A 866 6.17 48.20 9.06
CA GLY A 866 6.32 47.64 10.40
C GLY A 866 5.28 46.57 10.77
N GLN A 867 4.51 46.07 9.80
CA GLN A 867 3.52 45.01 9.98
C GLN A 867 4.12 43.66 9.59
N LEU A 868 4.22 42.75 10.55
CA LEU A 868 4.59 41.35 10.36
C LEU A 868 3.33 40.47 10.37
N GLN A 869 3.46 39.18 10.07
CA GLN A 869 2.30 38.34 9.79
C GLN A 869 1.27 38.31 10.92
N TYR A 870 1.69 38.21 12.18
CA TYR A 870 0.75 38.14 13.31
C TYR A 870 -0.05 39.43 13.48
N ASP A 871 0.48 40.59 13.07
CA ASP A 871 -0.27 41.86 13.05
C ASP A 871 -1.42 41.79 12.03
N LEU A 872 -1.18 41.19 10.85
CA LEU A 872 -2.21 40.98 9.82
C LEU A 872 -3.29 39.97 10.26
N TRP A 873 -3.04 39.18 11.30
CA TRP A 873 -4.03 38.32 11.96
C TRP A 873 -4.64 38.93 13.22
N ASN A 874 -4.20 40.12 13.65
CA ASN A 874 -4.53 40.75 14.94
C ASN A 874 -4.21 39.84 16.15
N VAL A 875 -3.10 39.09 16.08
CA VAL A 875 -2.63 38.18 17.12
C VAL A 875 -1.42 38.78 17.85
N THR A 876 -1.47 38.80 19.17
CA THR A 876 -0.27 39.06 19.99
C THR A 876 0.56 37.78 20.12
N PRO A 877 1.87 37.78 19.79
CA PRO A 877 2.75 36.63 20.00
C PRO A 877 2.88 36.23 21.48
N THR A 878 3.54 35.09 21.74
CA THR A 878 3.92 34.74 23.12
C THR A 878 5.10 35.60 23.59
N GLY A 879 5.46 35.50 24.87
CA GLY A 879 6.65 36.16 25.41
C GLY A 879 7.97 35.42 25.14
N LEU A 880 8.01 34.50 24.17
CA LEU A 880 9.20 33.67 23.91
C LEU A 880 10.32 34.42 23.18
N TRP A 881 9.97 35.38 22.32
CA TRP A 881 10.92 36.15 21.52
C TRP A 881 10.64 37.66 21.56
N ASP A 882 11.69 38.49 21.49
CA ASP A 882 11.57 39.95 21.46
C ASP A 882 11.27 40.46 20.05
N TRP A 883 9.98 40.46 19.74
CA TRP A 883 9.42 41.01 18.50
C TRP A 883 9.58 42.52 18.37
N THR A 884 9.74 43.28 19.46
CA THR A 884 9.89 44.74 19.41
C THR A 884 11.27 45.10 18.88
N SER A 885 12.33 44.56 19.46
CA SER A 885 13.70 44.77 18.95
C SER A 885 13.85 44.23 17.53
N LEU A 886 13.19 43.12 17.18
CA LEU A 886 13.20 42.63 15.79
C LEU A 886 12.52 43.61 14.81
N LYS A 887 11.35 44.16 15.16
CA LYS A 887 10.68 45.18 14.32
C LYS A 887 11.53 46.44 14.15
N GLU A 888 12.27 46.87 15.17
CA GLU A 888 13.23 47.99 15.06
C GLU A 888 14.37 47.68 14.07
N LYS A 889 14.95 46.46 14.13
CA LYS A 889 15.96 46.01 13.15
C LYS A 889 15.38 46.00 11.72
N VAL A 890 14.18 45.49 11.54
CA VAL A 890 13.49 45.44 10.22
C VAL A 890 13.17 46.85 9.70
N ALA A 891 12.76 47.78 10.55
CA ALA A 891 12.54 49.17 10.16
C ALA A 891 13.84 49.86 9.69
N GLN A 892 14.99 49.51 10.27
CA GLN A 892 16.29 50.07 9.90
C GLN A 892 16.92 49.42 8.66
N ARG A 893 16.76 48.10 8.49
CA ARG A 893 17.53 47.28 7.51
C ARG A 893 16.67 46.72 6.37
N GLY A 894 15.37 46.64 6.58
CA GLY A 894 14.42 45.91 5.73
C GLY A 894 14.58 44.39 5.78
N LEU A 895 14.09 43.72 4.73
CA LEU A 895 14.13 42.27 4.54
C LEU A 895 14.66 41.91 3.14
N ARG A 896 15.35 40.77 3.03
CA ARG A 896 15.89 40.25 1.75
C ARG A 896 14.88 39.40 0.98
N ASN A 897 13.83 38.93 1.64
CA ASN A 897 12.84 38.01 1.09
C ASN A 897 11.43 38.53 1.40
N SER A 898 10.53 38.49 0.42
CA SER A 898 9.14 38.97 0.59
C SER A 898 8.28 38.04 1.44
N LEU A 899 8.53 36.73 1.38
CA LEU A 899 7.80 35.67 2.08
C LEU A 899 8.79 34.60 2.56
N LEU A 900 8.49 33.96 3.68
CA LEU A 900 9.45 33.17 4.46
C LEU A 900 8.97 31.75 4.83
N VAL A 901 7.70 31.58 5.20
CA VAL A 901 7.21 30.37 5.88
C VAL A 901 6.00 29.79 5.14
N ALA A 902 6.14 28.55 4.68
CA ALA A 902 5.12 27.81 3.94
C ALA A 902 5.21 26.29 4.21
N PRO A 903 4.45 25.76 5.20
CA PRO A 903 4.48 24.34 5.52
C PRO A 903 3.83 23.45 4.45
N MET A 904 4.68 22.84 3.62
CA MET A 904 4.37 21.98 2.48
C MET A 904 4.14 20.50 2.87
N PRO A 905 3.56 19.64 2.01
CA PRO A 905 3.48 18.20 2.24
C PRO A 905 4.87 17.58 2.09
N THR A 906 5.30 16.77 3.07
CA THR A 906 6.67 16.23 3.12
C THR A 906 6.79 14.75 2.75
N ALA A 907 5.78 14.16 2.10
CA ALA A 907 5.65 12.74 1.77
C ALA A 907 6.97 11.98 1.48
N SER A 908 7.83 12.51 0.60
CA SER A 908 9.12 11.88 0.31
C SER A 908 10.23 12.22 1.30
N THR A 909 10.32 13.48 1.75
CA THR A 909 11.43 13.96 2.59
C THR A 909 11.29 13.50 4.05
N SER A 910 10.08 13.43 4.60
CA SER A 910 9.84 12.85 5.92
C SER A 910 9.97 11.33 5.92
N GLN A 911 9.59 10.66 4.82
CA GLN A 911 9.94 9.25 4.60
C GLN A 911 11.46 9.02 4.62
N ILE A 912 12.26 9.90 4.03
CA ILE A 912 13.75 9.83 4.06
C ILE A 912 14.28 10.01 5.48
N LEU A 913 13.86 11.05 6.21
CA LEU A 913 14.36 11.29 7.56
C LEU A 913 13.83 10.27 8.58
N GLY A 914 12.64 9.71 8.35
CA GLY A 914 12.00 8.68 9.17
C GLY A 914 10.92 9.22 10.12
N PHE A 915 10.27 10.34 9.77
CA PHE A 915 9.25 11.02 10.58
C PHE A 915 7.89 11.08 9.86
N ASN A 916 6.83 11.44 10.59
CA ASN A 916 5.49 11.67 10.02
C ASN A 916 5.44 12.93 9.14
N GLU A 917 4.43 13.01 8.27
CA GLU A 917 4.30 14.11 7.31
C GLU A 917 3.96 15.45 7.96
N CYS A 918 4.76 16.47 7.63
CA CYS A 918 4.56 17.88 7.97
C CYS A 918 4.05 18.14 9.40
N PHE A 919 2.85 18.72 9.52
CA PHE A 919 2.11 18.97 10.75
C PHE A 919 0.93 18.01 10.97
N GLU A 920 0.86 16.90 10.23
CA GLU A 920 -0.28 15.97 10.31
C GLU A 920 -0.18 15.05 11.53
N PRO A 921 -1.31 14.65 12.16
CA PRO A 921 -1.36 13.48 13.04
C PRO A 921 -1.09 12.18 12.25
N TYR A 922 -0.76 11.10 12.96
CA TYR A 922 -0.68 9.78 12.33
C TYR A 922 -2.04 9.36 11.77
N THR A 923 -2.07 8.99 10.48
CA THR A 923 -3.28 8.49 9.82
C THR A 923 -3.67 7.08 10.26
N SER A 924 -2.71 6.31 10.80
CA SER A 924 -2.89 4.99 11.39
C SER A 924 -1.66 4.63 12.24
N ASN A 925 -1.84 3.91 13.35
CA ASN A 925 -0.69 3.37 14.10
C ASN A 925 -0.15 2.04 13.54
N ILE A 926 -0.86 1.41 12.59
CA ILE A 926 -0.28 0.34 11.77
C ILE A 926 -0.74 0.48 10.31
N TYR A 927 0.19 0.37 9.38
CA TYR A 927 -0.08 0.54 7.95
C TYR A 927 0.84 -0.33 7.09
N THR A 928 0.33 -0.74 5.94
CA THR A 928 1.10 -1.53 4.96
C THR A 928 1.83 -0.60 3.99
N ARG A 929 3.15 -0.74 3.86
CA ARG A 929 3.96 -0.04 2.86
C ARG A 929 4.38 -1.01 1.75
N ARG A 930 4.08 -0.64 0.50
CA ARG A 930 4.57 -1.34 -0.69
C ARG A 930 5.97 -0.86 -1.06
N VAL A 931 6.89 -1.80 -1.25
CA VAL A 931 8.19 -1.58 -1.90
C VAL A 931 8.39 -2.65 -2.99
N LEU A 932 9.45 -2.54 -3.80
CA LEU A 932 9.67 -3.47 -4.92
C LEU A 932 9.86 -4.93 -4.48
N SER A 933 10.30 -5.18 -3.25
CA SER A 933 10.47 -6.51 -2.65
C SER A 933 9.29 -6.97 -1.77
N GLY A 934 8.14 -6.29 -1.83
CA GLY A 934 6.89 -6.76 -1.24
C GLY A 934 6.14 -5.75 -0.38
N GLU A 935 5.18 -6.26 0.40
CA GLU A 935 4.36 -5.48 1.32
C GLU A 935 4.85 -5.65 2.76
N PHE A 936 5.22 -4.54 3.41
CA PHE A 936 5.72 -4.52 4.77
C PHE A 936 4.71 -3.86 5.70
N GLN A 937 4.32 -4.53 6.78
CA GLN A 937 3.57 -3.90 7.87
C GLN A 937 4.52 -3.02 8.68
N ILE A 938 4.14 -1.76 8.87
CA ILE A 938 4.86 -0.77 9.67
C ILE A 938 3.96 -0.35 10.82
N VAL A 939 4.46 -0.48 12.04
CA VAL A 939 3.84 0.06 13.26
C VAL A 939 4.40 1.46 13.50
N ASN A 940 3.61 2.37 14.07
CA ASN A 940 4.12 3.62 14.63
C ASN A 940 5.27 3.28 15.61
N PRO A 941 6.51 3.74 15.36
CA PRO A 941 7.67 3.31 16.14
C PRO A 941 7.58 3.76 17.60
N TRP A 942 6.91 4.88 17.87
CA TRP A 942 6.72 5.44 19.20
C TRP A 942 5.73 4.59 20.01
N LEU A 943 4.57 4.24 19.42
CA LEU A 943 3.61 3.33 20.04
C LEU A 943 4.23 1.94 20.28
N LEU A 944 4.95 1.42 19.29
CA LEU A 944 5.57 0.10 19.38
C LEU A 944 6.56 0.05 20.55
N LYS A 945 7.41 1.07 20.69
CA LYS A 945 8.33 1.20 21.81
C LYS A 945 7.57 1.25 23.14
N ASP A 946 6.57 2.11 23.27
CA ASP A 946 5.75 2.24 24.48
C ASP A 946 5.08 0.93 24.92
N LEU A 947 4.60 0.13 23.96
CA LEU A 947 3.98 -1.17 24.24
C LEU A 947 5.03 -2.24 24.58
N CYS A 948 6.23 -2.18 24.00
CA CYS A 948 7.36 -3.05 24.38
C CYS A 948 7.86 -2.71 25.80
N ASP A 949 8.11 -1.43 26.11
CA ASP A 949 8.59 -0.94 27.40
C ASP A 949 7.61 -1.27 28.55
N ARG A 950 6.30 -1.37 28.25
CA ARG A 950 5.25 -1.81 29.19
C ARG A 950 4.97 -3.32 29.19
N GLY A 951 5.67 -4.12 28.38
CA GLY A 951 5.44 -5.58 28.27
C GLY A 951 4.09 -5.96 27.64
N LEU A 952 3.42 -5.03 26.95
CA LEU A 952 2.11 -5.20 26.32
C LEU A 952 2.21 -5.68 24.86
N TRP A 953 3.37 -5.53 24.21
CA TRP A 953 3.54 -5.92 22.81
C TRP A 953 3.67 -7.44 22.63
N ASN A 954 2.81 -8.01 21.78
CA ASN A 954 2.85 -9.40 21.34
C ASN A 954 2.03 -9.55 20.05
N ASP A 955 2.05 -10.73 19.42
CA ASP A 955 1.32 -10.98 18.17
C ASP A 955 -0.20 -10.80 18.31
N THR A 956 -0.79 -11.10 19.48
CA THR A 956 -2.22 -10.87 19.74
C THR A 956 -2.54 -9.37 19.80
N MET A 957 -1.71 -8.57 20.49
CA MET A 957 -1.84 -7.11 20.54
C MET A 957 -1.74 -6.49 19.14
N LYS A 958 -0.72 -6.90 18.36
CA LYS A 958 -0.56 -6.50 16.96
C LYS A 958 -1.82 -6.83 16.13
N ASN A 959 -2.32 -8.06 16.23
CA ASN A 959 -3.51 -8.50 15.49
C ASN A 959 -4.78 -7.74 15.89
N ARG A 960 -4.94 -7.39 17.18
CA ARG A 960 -6.05 -6.53 17.65
C ARG A 960 -5.96 -5.10 17.08
N ILE A 961 -4.77 -4.50 17.06
CA ILE A 961 -4.57 -3.17 16.46
C ILE A 961 -4.86 -3.21 14.95
N ILE A 962 -4.48 -4.29 14.24
CA ILE A 962 -4.86 -4.51 12.83
C ILE A 962 -6.38 -4.64 12.68
N ALA A 963 -7.05 -5.45 13.52
CA ALA A 963 -8.51 -5.61 13.51
C ALA A 963 -9.27 -4.28 13.71
N HIS A 964 -8.70 -3.37 14.51
CA HIS A 964 -9.21 -2.02 14.73
C HIS A 964 -8.65 -0.97 13.74
N GLY A 965 -8.05 -1.39 12.63
CA GLY A 965 -7.60 -0.48 11.56
C GLY A 965 -6.52 0.52 11.99
N GLY A 966 -5.67 0.12 12.93
CA GLY A 966 -4.62 0.96 13.53
C GLY A 966 -5.06 1.83 14.71
N SER A 967 -6.30 1.69 15.17
CA SER A 967 -6.77 2.29 16.41
C SER A 967 -6.33 1.48 17.64
N VAL A 968 -5.98 2.18 18.71
CA VAL A 968 -5.73 1.61 20.05
C VAL A 968 -6.89 1.83 21.02
N GLN A 969 -7.91 2.61 20.63
CA GLN A 969 -8.93 3.14 21.57
C GLN A 969 -9.81 2.04 22.18
N ASN A 970 -10.15 1.02 21.39
CA ASN A 970 -11.08 -0.05 21.78
C ASN A 970 -10.38 -1.29 22.36
N ILE A 971 -9.10 -1.20 22.69
CA ILE A 971 -8.32 -2.31 23.28
C ILE A 971 -8.24 -2.09 24.79
N SER A 972 -8.85 -3.00 25.55
CA SER A 972 -8.93 -2.94 27.04
C SER A 972 -7.57 -2.86 27.70
N ASP A 973 -6.61 -3.62 27.19
CA ASP A 973 -5.32 -3.89 27.83
C ASP A 973 -4.34 -2.71 27.65
N ILE A 974 -4.68 -1.73 26.82
CA ILE A 974 -3.90 -0.51 26.60
C ILE A 974 -4.38 0.56 27.61
N PRO A 975 -3.50 1.14 28.45
CA PRO A 975 -3.85 2.23 29.35
C PRO A 975 -4.32 3.51 28.65
N ASP A 976 -5.15 4.30 29.32
CA ASP A 976 -5.80 5.46 28.71
C ASP A 976 -4.83 6.60 28.35
N ASP A 977 -3.68 6.71 29.02
CA ASP A 977 -2.62 7.68 28.66
C ASP A 977 -2.00 7.35 27.29
N ILE A 978 -1.85 6.06 26.98
CA ILE A 978 -1.43 5.58 25.66
C ILE A 978 -2.55 5.79 24.63
N LYS A 979 -3.81 5.52 24.99
CA LYS A 979 -4.94 5.77 24.08
C LYS A 979 -5.02 7.24 23.67
N GLU A 980 -4.95 8.17 24.61
CA GLU A 980 -4.97 9.61 24.31
C GLU A 980 -3.78 10.05 23.43
N LEU A 981 -2.57 9.58 23.74
CA LEU A 981 -1.35 9.95 23.00
C LEU A 981 -1.33 9.45 21.55
N TYR A 982 -1.87 8.25 21.30
CA TYR A 982 -1.85 7.58 20.00
C TYR A 982 -3.21 7.56 19.28
N LYS A 983 -4.07 8.55 19.55
CA LYS A 983 -5.24 8.84 18.70
C LYS A 983 -4.80 9.09 17.26
N THR A 984 -5.45 8.38 16.33
CA THR A 984 -5.27 8.60 14.89
C THR A 984 -6.04 9.84 14.44
N VAL A 985 -5.70 10.38 13.25
CA VAL A 985 -6.37 11.56 12.68
C VAL A 985 -7.90 11.43 12.55
N TRP A 986 -8.43 10.20 12.49
CA TRP A 986 -9.86 9.88 12.40
C TRP A 986 -10.59 9.96 13.74
N GLU A 987 -9.83 9.98 14.84
CA GLU A 987 -10.29 10.02 16.23
C GLU A 987 -10.07 11.40 16.86
N ILE A 988 -9.24 12.23 16.22
CA ILE A 988 -9.02 13.64 16.57
C ILE A 988 -10.10 14.49 15.88
N SER A 989 -10.74 15.37 16.66
CA SER A 989 -11.72 16.32 16.12
C SER A 989 -11.05 17.26 15.12
N GLN A 990 -11.58 17.33 13.89
CA GLN A 990 -11.05 18.23 12.85
C GLN A 990 -11.12 19.72 13.26
N LYS A 991 -11.97 20.08 14.24
CA LYS A 991 -11.97 21.41 14.86
C LYS A 991 -10.61 21.72 15.52
N VAL A 992 -10.02 20.76 16.24
CA VAL A 992 -8.70 20.89 16.88
C VAL A 992 -7.61 21.08 15.82
N ILE A 993 -7.69 20.33 14.72
CA ILE A 993 -6.76 20.45 13.59
C ILE A 993 -6.82 21.85 12.98
N ILE A 994 -8.03 22.40 12.78
CA ILE A 994 -8.25 23.77 12.30
C ILE A 994 -7.79 24.81 13.33
N ASP A 995 -8.01 24.60 14.62
CA ASP A 995 -7.59 25.53 15.67
C ASP A 995 -6.05 25.61 15.76
N LEU A 996 -5.35 24.47 15.66
CA LEU A 996 -3.89 24.42 15.56
C LEU A 996 -3.36 25.06 14.28
N ALA A 997 -4.06 24.89 13.15
CA ALA A 997 -3.74 25.50 11.87
C ALA A 997 -3.90 27.03 11.89
N ALA A 998 -4.94 27.54 12.54
CA ALA A 998 -5.17 28.97 12.70
C ALA A 998 -4.16 29.59 13.69
N ASP A 999 -3.89 28.90 14.80
CA ASP A 999 -2.92 29.33 15.81
C ASP A 999 -1.49 29.44 15.25
N ARG A 1000 -1.08 28.54 14.32
CA ARG A 1000 0.19 28.68 13.58
C ARG A 1000 0.10 29.65 12.40
N GLY A 1001 -1.09 29.86 11.83
CA GLY A 1001 -1.32 30.72 10.67
C GLY A 1001 -0.89 32.17 10.89
N ALA A 1002 -0.96 32.66 12.13
CA ALA A 1002 -0.43 33.96 12.54
C ALA A 1002 1.10 34.12 12.34
N PHE A 1003 1.84 33.04 12.17
CA PHE A 1003 3.29 33.02 11.95
C PHE A 1003 3.68 32.41 10.58
N ILE A 1004 2.71 32.30 9.66
CA ILE A 1004 2.89 31.75 8.31
C ILE A 1004 2.45 32.83 7.32
N ASP A 1005 3.42 33.51 6.70
CA ASP A 1005 3.18 34.59 5.75
C ASP A 1005 2.65 34.11 4.39
N GLN A 1006 2.93 32.86 4.02
CA GLN A 1006 2.28 32.13 2.92
C GLN A 1006 1.00 31.43 3.42
N SER A 1007 0.82 30.12 3.17
CA SER A 1007 -0.24 29.27 3.73
C SER A 1007 0.33 27.90 4.14
N GLN A 1008 -0.53 26.88 4.31
CA GLN A 1008 -0.19 25.54 4.77
C GLN A 1008 -1.10 24.48 4.12
N SER A 1009 -0.56 23.32 3.74
CA SER A 1009 -1.28 22.26 3.02
C SER A 1009 -2.22 21.44 3.94
N LEU A 1010 -3.33 22.03 4.36
CA LEU A 1010 -4.19 21.48 5.41
C LEU A 1010 -5.11 20.34 4.92
N ASN A 1011 -4.69 19.08 5.04
CA ASN A 1011 -5.58 17.94 4.79
C ASN A 1011 -6.63 17.77 5.89
N VAL A 1012 -7.85 17.43 5.49
CA VAL A 1012 -9.00 17.14 6.35
C VAL A 1012 -9.32 15.66 6.29
N HIS A 1013 -9.67 15.07 7.44
CA HIS A 1013 -10.00 13.65 7.56
C HIS A 1013 -11.39 13.46 8.18
N LEU A 1014 -12.32 12.89 7.41
CA LEU A 1014 -13.67 12.53 7.86
C LEU A 1014 -14.00 11.14 7.33
N ALA A 1015 -14.18 10.16 8.22
CA ALA A 1015 -14.42 8.77 7.81
C ALA A 1015 -15.68 8.66 6.92
N SER A 1016 -16.81 9.18 7.41
CA SER A 1016 -18.07 9.26 6.67
C SER A 1016 -18.57 10.71 6.67
N PRO A 1017 -18.15 11.54 5.70
CA PRO A 1017 -18.54 12.95 5.67
C PRO A 1017 -20.02 13.10 5.34
N THR A 1018 -20.71 13.95 6.09
CA THR A 1018 -22.04 14.47 5.74
C THR A 1018 -21.94 15.93 5.31
N HIS A 1019 -22.89 16.41 4.51
CA HIS A 1019 -22.92 17.81 4.09
C HIS A 1019 -22.96 18.78 5.27
N ALA A 1020 -23.65 18.43 6.36
CA ALA A 1020 -23.68 19.22 7.59
C ALA A 1020 -22.28 19.32 8.24
N GLN A 1021 -21.54 18.21 8.34
CA GLN A 1021 -20.19 18.19 8.89
C GLN A 1021 -19.23 19.02 8.02
N LEU A 1022 -19.16 18.75 6.71
CA LEU A 1022 -18.31 19.49 5.78
C LEU A 1022 -18.64 21.00 5.77
N THR A 1023 -19.92 21.36 5.74
CA THR A 1023 -20.36 22.76 5.85
C THR A 1023 -19.87 23.38 7.15
N SER A 1024 -20.16 22.75 8.30
CA SER A 1024 -19.76 23.30 9.61
C SER A 1024 -18.25 23.51 9.72
N MET A 1025 -17.47 22.60 9.13
CA MET A 1025 -16.01 22.59 9.14
C MET A 1025 -15.42 23.66 8.22
N HIS A 1026 -15.86 23.76 6.96
CA HIS A 1026 -15.38 24.80 6.04
C HIS A 1026 -15.74 26.19 6.54
N PHE A 1027 -16.96 26.39 7.05
CA PHE A 1027 -17.34 27.67 7.69
C PHE A 1027 -16.56 27.94 8.99
N TYR A 1028 -16.10 26.91 9.70
CA TYR A 1028 -15.20 27.08 10.85
C TYR A 1028 -13.79 27.48 10.42
N ALA A 1029 -13.21 26.79 9.42
CA ALA A 1029 -11.92 27.14 8.81
C ALA A 1029 -11.90 28.59 8.30
N HIS A 1030 -12.94 28.99 7.58
CA HIS A 1030 -13.17 30.37 7.15
C HIS A 1030 -13.20 31.35 8.32
N ARG A 1031 -14.12 31.18 9.30
CA ARG A 1031 -14.22 32.09 10.45
C ARG A 1031 -13.00 32.13 11.37
N ARG A 1032 -12.15 31.09 11.35
CA ARG A 1032 -10.84 31.08 12.05
C ARG A 1032 -9.74 31.79 11.24
N GLY A 1033 -10.07 32.34 10.07
CA GLY A 1033 -9.20 33.14 9.24
C GLY A 1033 -8.23 32.32 8.37
N LEU A 1034 -8.42 31.01 8.19
CA LEU A 1034 -7.49 30.23 7.37
C LEU A 1034 -7.41 30.80 5.94
N LYS A 1035 -6.23 30.71 5.33
CA LYS A 1035 -6.01 31.03 3.91
C LYS A 1035 -6.37 29.82 3.05
N THR A 1036 -5.82 28.66 3.39
CA THR A 1036 -6.22 27.35 2.87
C THR A 1036 -7.12 26.68 3.90
N GLY A 1037 -8.41 26.54 3.58
CA GLY A 1037 -9.38 25.84 4.42
C GLY A 1037 -9.27 24.32 4.31
N MET A 1038 -8.94 23.82 3.11
CA MET A 1038 -8.73 22.40 2.85
C MET A 1038 -7.81 22.19 1.65
N TYR A 1039 -6.80 21.33 1.81
CA TYR A 1039 -6.08 20.69 0.72
C TYR A 1039 -6.92 19.50 0.22
N TYR A 1040 -6.62 18.25 0.61
CA TYR A 1040 -7.52 17.12 0.34
C TYR A 1040 -8.56 16.90 1.43
N LEU A 1041 -9.76 16.50 1.02
CA LEU A 1041 -10.64 15.68 1.86
C LEU A 1041 -10.18 14.21 1.78
N ARG A 1042 -9.92 13.61 2.93
CA ARG A 1042 -9.62 12.18 3.08
C ARG A 1042 -10.80 11.47 3.74
N THR A 1043 -11.34 10.45 3.07
CA THR A 1043 -12.45 9.63 3.54
C THR A 1043 -12.02 8.19 3.80
N ARG A 1044 -12.86 7.38 4.47
CA ARG A 1044 -12.66 5.94 4.65
C ARG A 1044 -13.99 5.20 4.37
N PRO A 1045 -14.02 4.17 3.50
CA PRO A 1045 -15.21 3.34 3.33
C PRO A 1045 -15.67 2.78 4.68
N GLN A 1046 -16.98 2.85 4.97
CA GLN A 1046 -17.55 2.28 6.20
C GLN A 1046 -17.33 0.75 6.28
N SER A 1047 -17.44 0.08 5.13
CA SER A 1047 -17.03 -1.29 4.92
C SER A 1047 -15.59 -1.35 4.40
N ALA A 1048 -14.61 -1.26 5.29
CA ALA A 1048 -13.29 -1.79 4.96
C ALA A 1048 -13.44 -3.29 4.63
N ALA A 1049 -12.92 -3.73 3.48
CA ALA A 1049 -12.86 -5.15 3.17
C ALA A 1049 -12.17 -5.88 4.33
N ILE A 1050 -12.75 -7.00 4.78
CA ILE A 1050 -12.23 -7.77 5.91
C ILE A 1050 -10.77 -8.10 5.61
N GLN A 1051 -9.85 -7.58 6.43
CA GLN A 1051 -8.42 -7.82 6.23
C GLN A 1051 -8.17 -9.31 6.46
N PHE A 1052 -7.88 -10.04 5.37
CA PHE A 1052 -7.66 -11.48 5.34
C PHE A 1052 -6.46 -11.98 6.17
N THR A 1053 -5.78 -11.07 6.87
CA THR A 1053 -4.56 -11.28 7.66
C THR A 1053 -4.80 -11.46 9.17
N VAL A 1054 -6.05 -11.36 9.64
CA VAL A 1054 -6.39 -11.45 11.07
C VAL A 1054 -7.19 -12.71 11.37
N ASP A 1055 -6.91 -13.32 12.52
CA ASP A 1055 -7.70 -14.42 13.08
C ASP A 1055 -9.19 -14.05 13.18
N LYS A 1056 -10.07 -14.95 12.73
CA LYS A 1056 -11.52 -14.75 12.77
C LYS A 1056 -12.03 -14.54 14.19
N GLN A 1057 -11.46 -15.20 15.20
CA GLN A 1057 -11.88 -15.00 16.60
C GLN A 1057 -11.61 -13.57 17.08
N ALA A 1058 -10.41 -13.02 16.82
CA ALA A 1058 -10.08 -11.64 17.17
C ALA A 1058 -10.95 -10.60 16.42
N LEU A 1059 -11.33 -10.90 15.17
CA LEU A 1059 -12.29 -10.09 14.40
C LEU A 1059 -13.72 -10.17 14.97
N GLU A 1060 -14.15 -11.32 15.50
CA GLU A 1060 -15.48 -11.50 16.10
C GLU A 1060 -15.56 -10.84 17.49
N GLU A 1061 -14.52 -10.95 18.32
CA GLU A 1061 -14.38 -10.21 19.58
C GLU A 1061 -14.43 -8.69 19.35
N ALA A 1062 -13.65 -8.18 18.40
CA ALA A 1062 -13.64 -6.76 18.05
C ALA A 1062 -15.03 -6.26 17.58
N LYS A 1063 -15.76 -7.07 16.80
CA LYS A 1063 -17.13 -6.77 16.34
C LYS A 1063 -18.16 -6.84 17.48
N ALA A 1064 -17.99 -7.74 18.45
CA ALA A 1064 -18.85 -7.81 19.64
C ALA A 1064 -18.71 -6.53 20.48
N THR A 1065 -17.47 -6.08 20.73
CA THR A 1065 -17.18 -4.84 21.47
C THR A 1065 -17.70 -3.58 20.76
N GLN A 1066 -17.63 -3.53 19.42
CA GLN A 1066 -18.21 -2.40 18.66
C GLN A 1066 -19.74 -2.33 18.71
N LYS A 1067 -20.44 -3.47 18.88
CA LYS A 1067 -21.90 -3.50 19.02
C LYS A 1067 -22.40 -3.08 20.41
N SER A 1068 -21.53 -2.94 21.42
CA SER A 1068 -21.92 -2.74 22.82
C SER A 1068 -21.82 -1.28 23.32
N LYS A 1069 -22.15 -0.28 22.49
CA LYS A 1069 -22.41 1.09 22.98
C LYS A 1069 -23.90 1.27 23.28
N PRO A 1070 -24.28 1.88 24.42
CA PRO A 1070 -25.68 2.03 24.80
C PRO A 1070 -26.39 3.08 23.92
N SER A 1071 -27.61 2.76 23.51
CA SER A 1071 -28.53 3.71 22.89
C SER A 1071 -29.05 4.73 23.91
N THR A 1072 -29.24 5.96 23.44
CA THR A 1072 -29.84 7.06 24.22
C THR A 1072 -31.23 6.66 24.72
N PRO A 1073 -31.58 6.84 26.01
CA PRO A 1073 -32.89 6.43 26.52
C PRO A 1073 -34.00 7.31 25.94
N SER A 1074 -35.01 6.66 25.36
CA SER A 1074 -36.22 7.33 24.88
C SER A 1074 -37.08 7.82 26.05
N LYS A 1075 -37.57 9.05 25.96
CA LYS A 1075 -38.55 9.60 26.91
C LYS A 1075 -39.97 9.30 26.44
N THR A 1076 -40.63 8.32 27.06
CA THR A 1076 -42.10 8.26 27.21
C THR A 1076 -42.46 7.32 28.36
N GLY A 1077 -43.22 7.81 29.34
CA GLY A 1077 -43.55 7.02 30.54
C GLY A 1077 -43.95 7.88 31.74
N SER A 1078 -45.07 8.61 31.62
CA SER A 1078 -45.69 9.29 32.75
C SER A 1078 -46.48 8.30 33.60
N ILE A 1079 -46.24 8.26 34.92
CA ILE A 1079 -47.27 7.97 35.94
C ILE A 1079 -46.91 8.69 37.25
N THR A 1080 -47.96 9.18 37.89
CA THR A 1080 -48.05 10.03 39.08
C THR A 1080 -47.61 9.40 40.40
N SER A 1081 -47.07 10.22 41.34
CA SER A 1081 -47.74 10.63 42.60
C SER A 1081 -46.82 10.79 43.84
N SER A 1082 -47.28 11.63 44.78
CA SER A 1082 -46.97 11.66 46.22
C SER A 1082 -45.57 12.11 46.71
N VAL A 1083 -45.54 13.41 47.02
CA VAL A 1083 -44.77 14.10 48.07
C VAL A 1083 -44.60 13.31 49.37
N GLU A 1084 -43.39 13.26 49.95
CA GLU A 1084 -43.19 13.64 51.35
C GLU A 1084 -41.78 14.16 51.70
N ARG A 1085 -41.77 14.98 52.75
CA ARG A 1085 -40.76 15.93 53.23
C ARG A 1085 -39.61 15.27 54.01
N MET A 1086 -38.44 15.90 54.03
CA MET A 1086 -37.87 16.47 55.27
C MET A 1086 -36.85 17.59 54.98
N LYS A 1087 -36.53 18.39 56.01
CA LYS A 1087 -35.84 19.69 55.90
C LYS A 1087 -34.35 19.63 56.27
N LEU A 1088 -33.62 20.58 55.67
CA LEU A 1088 -32.53 21.43 56.21
C LEU A 1088 -32.03 21.20 57.65
N ASP A 1089 -30.70 21.26 57.80
CA ASP A 1089 -29.91 22.28 58.53
C ASP A 1089 -28.53 22.32 57.81
N ASP A 1090 -28.03 23.40 57.20
CA ASP A 1090 -27.59 24.72 57.68
C ASP A 1090 -26.43 24.71 58.71
N SER A 1091 -25.26 25.17 58.26
CA SER A 1091 -24.26 25.79 59.13
C SER A 1091 -23.42 26.78 58.32
N SER A 1092 -23.31 28.00 58.82
CA SER A 1092 -22.88 29.19 58.09
C SER A 1092 -21.49 29.72 58.48
N ALA A 1093 -20.79 30.36 57.52
CA ALA A 1093 -19.95 31.56 57.69
C ALA A 1093 -19.43 31.97 56.28
N ARG A 1094 -19.85 33.10 55.67
CA ARG A 1094 -19.40 34.50 55.88
C ARG A 1094 -17.86 34.64 55.79
N SER A 1095 -17.29 35.59 55.03
CA SER A 1095 -17.81 36.94 54.73
C SER A 1095 -17.26 37.59 53.43
N ASN A 1096 -18.09 38.43 52.79
CA ASN A 1096 -17.87 39.81 52.28
C ASN A 1096 -16.55 40.21 51.57
N ALA A 1097 -16.47 41.15 50.61
CA ALA A 1097 -17.39 41.85 49.66
C ALA A 1097 -16.48 42.80 48.79
N ALA A 1098 -16.87 43.74 47.91
CA ALA A 1098 -18.17 44.23 47.40
C ALA A 1098 -17.99 45.05 46.09
N LYS A 1099 -19.04 45.13 45.25
CA LYS A 1099 -19.42 46.30 44.37
C LYS A 1099 -18.50 46.63 43.17
N SER A 1100 -18.98 47.17 42.02
CA SER A 1100 -20.30 47.71 41.61
C SER A 1100 -20.47 47.68 40.06
N VAL A 1101 -21.65 47.30 39.50
CA VAL A 1101 -22.66 48.16 38.78
C VAL A 1101 -22.18 48.69 37.38
N SER A 1102 -22.91 48.66 36.25
CA SER A 1102 -24.38 48.63 35.96
C SER A 1102 -24.81 47.87 34.69
N THR A 1103 -26.06 47.40 34.70
CA THR A 1103 -26.94 46.89 33.61
C THR A 1103 -27.80 48.04 32.99
N PRO A 1104 -28.91 47.84 32.23
CA PRO A 1104 -29.23 46.94 31.09
C PRO A 1104 -30.03 47.64 29.94
N ILE A 1105 -30.28 46.97 28.80
CA ILE A 1105 -31.56 47.09 28.03
C ILE A 1105 -32.05 45.68 27.62
N ARG A 1106 -33.38 45.49 27.50
CA ARG A 1106 -34.09 44.21 27.34
C ARG A 1106 -35.31 44.39 26.42
N ALA A 1107 -35.80 43.28 25.85
CA ALA A 1107 -37.09 43.12 25.12
C ALA A 1107 -37.12 43.69 23.67
N ALA A 1108 -37.99 43.24 22.77
CA ALA A 1108 -39.23 42.48 23.00
C ALA A 1108 -39.54 41.36 21.97
N THR A 1109 -40.43 40.47 22.39
CA THR A 1109 -41.03 39.36 21.63
C THR A 1109 -42.30 39.80 20.90
N ILE A 1110 -42.59 39.24 19.72
CA ILE A 1110 -43.96 39.15 19.19
C ILE A 1110 -44.31 37.69 18.87
N SER A 1111 -45.50 37.29 19.31
CA SER A 1111 -46.20 36.02 19.05
C SER A 1111 -47.35 36.34 18.05
N ARG A 1112 -48.09 35.44 17.38
CA ARG A 1112 -48.54 34.06 17.68
C ARG A 1112 -49.37 33.54 16.47
N ALA A 1113 -49.70 32.24 16.47
CA ALA A 1113 -51.00 31.67 16.00
C ALA A 1113 -51.34 31.60 14.48
N VAL A 1114 -52.11 30.62 13.94
CA VAL A 1114 -52.69 29.35 14.49
C VAL A 1114 -53.19 28.41 13.34
N SER A 1115 -53.25 27.08 13.60
CA SER A 1115 -53.97 25.99 12.86
C SER A 1115 -53.60 25.74 11.38
N GLY A 1116 -53.67 24.54 10.78
CA GLY A 1116 -54.36 23.25 11.04
C GLY A 1116 -54.88 22.74 9.66
N ILE A 1117 -55.11 21.47 9.30
CA ILE A 1117 -55.40 20.20 10.00
C ILE A 1117 -55.25 19.02 8.98
N GLU A 1118 -54.92 17.81 9.47
CA GLU A 1118 -55.18 16.42 8.98
C GLU A 1118 -54.97 15.90 7.52
N ASN A 1119 -54.21 14.79 7.44
CA ASN A 1119 -54.47 13.47 6.80
C ASN A 1119 -55.30 13.27 5.49
N THR A 1120 -54.66 12.58 4.52
CA THR A 1120 -55.09 11.43 3.65
C THR A 1120 -56.59 11.07 3.42
N PRO A 1121 -57.02 10.42 2.28
CA PRO A 1121 -56.23 9.64 1.29
C PRO A 1121 -56.62 9.75 -0.22
N SER A 1122 -55.94 8.92 -1.01
CA SER A 1122 -55.97 8.48 -2.42
C SER A 1122 -57.27 8.43 -3.29
N ILE A 1123 -57.05 8.40 -4.63
CA ILE A 1123 -57.73 7.60 -5.71
C ILE A 1123 -58.63 8.27 -6.82
N LYS A 1124 -58.20 8.07 -8.10
CA LYS A 1124 -58.88 7.95 -9.43
C LYS A 1124 -59.57 9.13 -10.19
N ARG A 1125 -59.11 9.30 -11.45
CA ARG A 1125 -59.80 9.38 -12.80
C ARG A 1125 -61.15 10.15 -12.92
N THR A 1126 -61.53 10.77 -14.05
CA THR A 1126 -61.63 10.23 -15.44
C THR A 1126 -62.08 11.34 -16.47
N LEU A 1127 -62.05 11.02 -17.79
CA LEU A 1127 -62.83 11.60 -18.93
C LEU A 1127 -62.35 12.94 -19.56
N SER A 1128 -62.63 13.29 -20.85
CA SER A 1128 -62.68 12.58 -22.17
C SER A 1128 -63.09 13.56 -23.32
N SER A 1129 -62.96 13.14 -24.60
CA SER A 1129 -63.68 13.62 -25.83
C SER A 1129 -63.39 15.06 -26.35
N HIS A 1130 -62.88 15.31 -27.58
CA HIS A 1130 -63.44 15.21 -28.97
C HIS A 1130 -63.77 16.64 -29.54
N VAL A 1131 -63.71 17.02 -30.85
CA VAL A 1131 -63.52 16.32 -32.16
C VAL A 1131 -63.18 17.32 -33.32
N GLU A 1132 -62.41 16.89 -34.35
CA GLU A 1132 -62.36 17.26 -35.81
C GLU A 1132 -62.16 18.75 -36.30
N THR A 1133 -61.64 19.07 -37.52
CA THR A 1133 -61.21 18.30 -38.73
C THR A 1133 -60.13 19.04 -39.59
N ASP A 1134 -59.17 18.25 -40.15
CA ASP A 1134 -58.57 18.18 -41.52
C ASP A 1134 -58.28 19.41 -42.44
N GLU A 1135 -57.32 19.40 -43.39
CA GLU A 1135 -56.69 18.31 -44.19
C GLU A 1135 -55.15 18.41 -44.45
N ASN A 1136 -54.45 17.25 -44.49
CA ASN A 1136 -53.36 16.77 -45.41
C ASN A 1136 -52.12 17.66 -45.78
N GLN A 1137 -50.86 17.19 -45.92
CA GLN A 1137 -50.19 15.85 -45.89
C GLN A 1137 -48.65 16.01 -45.94
N PRO A 1138 -47.80 14.96 -45.76
CA PRO A 1138 -47.69 14.01 -44.65
C PRO A 1138 -46.29 14.05 -43.99
N THR A 1139 -46.21 14.31 -42.69
CA THR A 1139 -45.00 14.07 -41.88
C THR A 1139 -45.03 12.67 -41.27
N LYS A 1140 -43.91 11.93 -41.34
CA LYS A 1140 -43.71 10.73 -40.50
C LYS A 1140 -43.04 11.12 -39.19
N SER A 1141 -43.85 11.22 -38.16
CA SER A 1141 -43.45 11.26 -36.76
C SER A 1141 -44.40 10.34 -35.98
N VAL A 1142 -43.87 9.43 -35.17
CA VAL A 1142 -44.53 9.00 -33.93
C VAL A 1142 -43.45 8.96 -32.86
N ASP A 1143 -43.80 9.52 -31.72
CA ASP A 1143 -42.94 9.71 -30.56
C ASP A 1143 -43.19 8.61 -29.51
N LEU A 1144 -42.19 8.42 -28.66
CA LEU A 1144 -42.16 7.73 -27.37
C LEU A 1144 -43.39 6.92 -26.92
N GLY A 1145 -43.19 5.61 -26.78
CA GLY A 1145 -43.83 4.81 -25.74
C GLY A 1145 -42.89 4.70 -24.53
N GLU A 1146 -43.41 4.88 -23.32
CA GLU A 1146 -42.71 4.48 -22.10
C GLU A 1146 -42.75 2.95 -21.97
N GLU A 1147 -41.60 2.28 -22.04
CA GLU A 1147 -41.45 0.92 -21.53
C GLU A 1147 -40.61 0.92 -20.26
N THR A 1148 -41.16 0.29 -19.23
CA THR A 1148 -40.47 -0.05 -17.99
C THR A 1148 -39.53 -1.22 -18.27
N GLU A 1149 -38.23 -0.97 -18.37
CA GLU A 1149 -37.23 -2.04 -18.35
C GLU A 1149 -36.94 -2.44 -16.89
N ASP A 1150 -37.48 -3.59 -16.50
CA ASP A 1150 -36.99 -4.38 -15.37
C ASP A 1150 -35.52 -4.80 -15.59
N GLU A 1151 -34.82 -5.19 -14.53
CA GLU A 1151 -33.46 -5.73 -14.62
C GLU A 1151 -33.44 -7.08 -15.37
N GLU A 1152 -33.36 -7.07 -16.70
CA GLU A 1152 -33.12 -8.30 -17.47
C GLU A 1152 -31.71 -8.85 -17.18
N GLU A 1153 -31.65 -10.11 -16.74
CA GLU A 1153 -30.40 -10.87 -16.69
C GLU A 1153 -29.77 -10.89 -18.08
N ILE A 1154 -28.57 -10.30 -18.20
CA ILE A 1154 -27.79 -10.37 -19.45
C ILE A 1154 -27.55 -11.85 -19.77
N ASP A 1155 -28.18 -12.31 -20.83
CA ASP A 1155 -28.11 -13.70 -21.28
C ASP A 1155 -26.64 -14.16 -21.43
N PHE A 1156 -26.40 -15.42 -21.12
CA PHE A 1156 -25.08 -16.04 -21.13
C PHE A 1156 -24.41 -15.97 -22.52
N GLU A 1157 -25.15 -16.07 -23.61
CA GLU A 1157 -24.63 -15.93 -24.97
C GLU A 1157 -24.17 -14.49 -25.26
N THR A 1158 -24.95 -13.48 -24.86
CA THR A 1158 -24.58 -12.06 -24.95
C THR A 1158 -23.36 -11.71 -24.10
N ALA A 1159 -23.27 -12.25 -22.88
CA ALA A 1159 -22.11 -12.11 -22.01
C ALA A 1159 -20.86 -12.79 -22.60
N LYS A 1160 -21.02 -14.00 -23.15
CA LYS A 1160 -19.96 -14.76 -23.81
C LYS A 1160 -19.46 -14.07 -25.09
N ALA A 1161 -20.36 -13.54 -25.92
CA ALA A 1161 -20.01 -12.79 -27.13
C ALA A 1161 -19.18 -11.54 -26.80
N ARG A 1162 -19.52 -10.82 -25.72
CA ARG A 1162 -18.70 -9.69 -25.22
C ARG A 1162 -17.33 -10.13 -24.70
N LEU A 1163 -17.23 -11.30 -24.08
CA LEU A 1163 -15.97 -11.87 -23.61
C LEU A 1163 -15.07 -12.31 -24.78
N GLU A 1164 -15.64 -12.97 -25.78
CA GLU A 1164 -14.94 -13.39 -27.01
C GLU A 1164 -14.49 -12.19 -27.85
N ALA A 1165 -15.32 -11.15 -27.97
CA ALA A 1165 -14.94 -9.89 -28.61
C ALA A 1165 -13.75 -9.21 -27.92
N LYS A 1166 -13.76 -9.11 -26.58
CA LYS A 1166 -12.62 -8.60 -25.80
C LYS A 1166 -11.38 -9.46 -25.96
N LYS A 1167 -11.52 -10.78 -25.97
CA LYS A 1167 -10.39 -11.70 -26.15
C LYS A 1167 -9.77 -11.54 -27.54
N LEU A 1168 -10.58 -11.43 -28.59
CA LEU A 1168 -10.13 -11.16 -29.96
C LEU A 1168 -9.44 -9.79 -30.09
N GLU A 1169 -9.93 -8.77 -29.39
CA GLU A 1169 -9.29 -7.45 -29.35
C GLU A 1169 -7.94 -7.48 -28.61
N GLN A 1170 -7.85 -8.25 -27.53
CA GLN A 1170 -6.63 -8.47 -26.77
C GLN A 1170 -5.60 -9.32 -27.55
N GLU A 1171 -6.05 -10.34 -28.30
CA GLU A 1171 -5.21 -11.13 -29.20
C GLU A 1171 -4.70 -10.30 -30.40
N LYS A 1172 -5.53 -9.39 -30.96
CA LYS A 1172 -5.08 -8.40 -31.95
C LYS A 1172 -4.02 -7.44 -31.40
N LEU A 1173 -4.19 -7.00 -30.15
CA LEU A 1173 -3.21 -6.14 -29.46
C LEU A 1173 -1.88 -6.87 -29.21
N VAL A 1174 -1.92 -8.13 -28.80
CA VAL A 1174 -0.69 -8.95 -28.64
C VAL A 1174 0.00 -9.17 -29.99
N CYS A 1175 -0.76 -9.49 -31.05
CA CYS A 1175 -0.21 -9.66 -32.40
C CYS A 1175 0.49 -8.40 -32.93
N SER A 1176 -0.06 -7.20 -32.67
CA SER A 1176 0.56 -5.93 -33.07
C SER A 1176 1.82 -5.58 -32.27
N ILE A 1177 1.98 -6.13 -31.06
CA ILE A 1177 3.16 -5.94 -30.21
C ILE A 1177 4.30 -6.90 -30.61
N GLU A 1178 3.96 -8.15 -30.96
CA GLU A 1178 4.95 -9.21 -31.25
C GLU A 1178 5.51 -9.17 -32.67
N ASN A 1179 4.75 -8.68 -33.67
CA ASN A 1179 5.13 -8.80 -35.09
C ASN A 1179 5.18 -7.44 -35.83
N LYS A 1180 6.04 -6.54 -35.36
CA LYS A 1180 6.16 -5.14 -35.82
C LYS A 1180 6.47 -4.94 -37.31
N GLU A 1181 6.99 -5.95 -38.01
CA GLU A 1181 7.38 -5.85 -39.43
C GLU A 1181 6.32 -6.39 -40.40
N ALA A 1182 5.20 -6.94 -39.91
CA ALA A 1182 4.18 -7.60 -40.74
C ALA A 1182 2.98 -6.72 -41.14
N CYS A 1183 2.85 -5.50 -40.61
CA CYS A 1183 1.68 -4.65 -40.86
C CYS A 1183 1.87 -3.70 -42.06
N VAL A 1184 1.48 -4.17 -43.25
CA VAL A 1184 1.54 -3.42 -44.52
C VAL A 1184 0.62 -2.17 -44.55
N MET A 1185 -0.28 -2.01 -43.57
CA MET A 1185 -1.23 -0.89 -43.46
C MET A 1185 -0.65 0.36 -42.76
N CYS A 1186 0.61 0.34 -42.31
CA CYS A 1186 1.25 1.48 -41.62
C CYS A 1186 2.43 2.11 -42.40
N SER A 1187 2.58 1.78 -43.68
CA SER A 1187 3.48 2.48 -44.61
C SER A 1187 2.65 3.16 -45.72
N GLY A 1188 2.03 4.30 -45.36
CA GLY A 1188 1.13 5.09 -46.19
C GLY A 1188 0.51 6.21 -45.39
#